data_AF-A0A1U7VVM1-F1
#
_entry.id   AF-A0A1U7VVM1-F1
#
_cell.length_a   1.000
_cell.length_b   1.000
_cell.length_c   1.000
_cell.angle_alpha   90.00
_cell.angle_beta   90.00
_cell.angle_gamma   90.00
#
_symmetry.space_group_name_H-M   'P 1'
#
loop_
_entity.id
_entity.type
_entity.pdbx_description
1 polymer ?
#
loop_
_entity_poly.entity_id
_entity_poly.type
_entity_poly.pdbx_seq_one_letter_code
_entity_poly.pdbx_strand_id
1 'polypeptide(L)'
;MAAFSIPVFLLVIFTLLSYSRVNSEPTQEKQALLDFLSQIPHENRLQWSSSTSVCNWVGVECDPTQSFVYSLRLPGVGLVGQIPVNTLGRLSQLRVLSLRSNRLTGSIPSDVFSNLKFLRSLYLQDNRFSGEFPPSLTRLTRLTRLDISSNNFTGPIPFSINNLTRLTGLFLQNNGFNGTLPSISLSNNGLVDFNVANNHLNGSIPSSLSKFPASSFSGNIDLCGAPLLPCTPFFPSSSPSPSPVLIPSDKKSKKLSTAAIVGIAIGSVVLLLILLLILYICLRKSKQRVKEAKRKPVATTATAVAGGEAGTSSSKEYDVMEGERNKKLVFVDGGMYSTFDLEDLLRASAEVLGKGSVGTSYKAVLEVGTTVVVKRLKDVVATRKEFELQMEVLGNMKHENVLPLRAFYYSKDEKLLVSEYMPAGSLSALLHGMYMFSGNEKPILVPLNYTSIMQTRNFFMSIDSSNLPDPPMPSYTFTLYHRDVFEKSNFKDYDSMLRARLARGHTRASYLASVFENGNNVKEGIVRGRATGLTTTHSAEGELVASFLIGSDFSRSYLLVDTGTDLVWWQCGPCSRCYKQIYHPIYNSTASKTFQKIDCTKDNSSCITEDPAFKCIEKMRYCRYDIPYASGIQSVGFMASEVITFTSDHKSQRIMFGCGKNQNGGKVMFSGAYSGIVGLSRRVNPNDPGGYSLPSQLNATLFAFCLPSFDSGESSILSFNKAPWPGARMAKLIPNYRLPQLHFVDLYTIFIDDKEVPVKPSWWQFGKNFNGGVIVDTGTIITHFPQDFYILFRDIFRSEVEDLQMVDNPIEDFDTCYQDIDGSEVYFPVVKLYFGSKSPGSMLFLAQERVVLLIGDQYCLAFKGWDKELTLLGSNQLQAVGLTFDTSENTLTFDLDACD
;
A
#
# COMPACT_ATOMS: atom_id res chain seq x y z
N MET A 1 -10.60 -86.09 -13.49
CA MET A 1 -10.16 -84.69 -13.56
C MET A 1 -11.33 -83.79 -13.19
N ALA A 2 -11.06 -82.78 -12.35
CA ALA A 2 -11.85 -81.58 -12.07
C ALA A 2 -13.24 -81.74 -11.39
N ALA A 3 -13.23 -81.91 -10.06
CA ALA A 3 -14.32 -81.51 -9.18
C ALA A 3 -13.81 -80.44 -8.20
N PHE A 4 -13.51 -79.25 -8.74
CA PHE A 4 -13.19 -78.04 -7.97
C PHE A 4 -13.53 -76.83 -8.86
N SER A 5 -14.71 -76.23 -8.72
CA SER A 5 -14.89 -74.82 -9.15
C SER A 5 -16.11 -74.09 -8.56
N ILE A 6 -17.10 -74.76 -7.97
CA ILE A 6 -18.33 -74.09 -7.54
C ILE A 6 -18.13 -73.03 -6.44
N PRO A 7 -17.33 -73.24 -5.36
CA PRO A 7 -17.17 -72.22 -4.32
C PRO A 7 -16.31 -71.04 -4.80
N VAL A 8 -15.39 -71.27 -5.74
CA VAL A 8 -14.59 -70.20 -6.36
C VAL A 8 -15.45 -69.38 -7.32
N PHE A 9 -16.34 -70.02 -8.08
CA PHE A 9 -17.26 -69.34 -8.99
C PHE A 9 -18.29 -68.48 -8.24
N LEU A 10 -18.81 -68.96 -7.11
CA LEU A 10 -19.69 -68.18 -6.24
C LEU A 10 -18.96 -67.03 -5.54
N LEU A 11 -17.70 -67.21 -5.12
CA LEU A 11 -16.90 -66.12 -4.54
C LEU A 11 -16.54 -65.06 -5.59
N VAL A 12 -16.28 -65.47 -6.83
CA VAL A 12 -16.04 -64.57 -7.98
C VAL A 12 -17.32 -63.82 -8.37
N ILE A 13 -18.49 -64.47 -8.33
CA ILE A 13 -19.78 -63.79 -8.55
C ILE A 13 -20.11 -62.85 -7.38
N PHE A 14 -19.86 -63.22 -6.12
CA PHE A 14 -20.10 -62.34 -4.98
C PHE A 14 -19.11 -61.16 -4.95
N THR A 15 -17.87 -61.35 -5.39
CA THR A 15 -16.88 -60.27 -5.57
C THR A 15 -17.18 -59.42 -6.80
N LEU A 16 -17.65 -59.99 -7.92
CA LEU A 16 -18.11 -59.23 -9.09
C LEU A 16 -19.41 -58.45 -8.80
N LEU A 17 -20.34 -59.01 -8.01
CA LEU A 17 -21.56 -58.33 -7.57
C LEU A 17 -21.30 -57.28 -6.46
N SER A 18 -20.22 -57.43 -5.68
CA SER A 18 -19.77 -56.39 -4.73
C SER A 18 -18.82 -55.35 -5.35
N TYR A 19 -18.26 -55.61 -6.55
CA TYR A 19 -17.51 -54.64 -7.36
C TYR A 19 -18.35 -53.95 -8.43
N SER A 20 -19.51 -54.48 -8.81
CA SER A 20 -20.50 -53.72 -9.57
C SER A 20 -21.15 -52.71 -8.63
N ARG A 21 -20.52 -51.56 -8.44
CA ARG A 21 -21.24 -50.35 -8.04
C ARG A 21 -22.32 -50.15 -9.10
N VAL A 22 -23.56 -50.48 -8.75
CA VAL A 22 -24.71 -50.02 -9.50
C VAL A 22 -24.69 -48.50 -9.35
N ASN A 23 -24.05 -47.80 -10.29
CA ASN A 23 -24.15 -46.36 -10.42
C ASN A 23 -25.60 -46.07 -10.79
N SER A 24 -26.44 -45.85 -9.79
CA SER A 24 -27.81 -45.41 -10.00
C SER A 24 -27.75 -43.94 -10.39
N GLU A 25 -27.64 -43.64 -11.69
CA GLU A 25 -27.67 -42.26 -12.17
C GLU A 25 -28.90 -41.53 -11.57
N PRO A 26 -28.79 -40.27 -11.09
CA PRO A 26 -29.90 -39.51 -10.51
C PRO A 26 -30.91 -39.09 -11.59
N THR A 27 -31.67 -40.06 -12.12
CA THR A 27 -32.53 -39.86 -13.29
C THR A 27 -33.64 -38.84 -13.05
N GLN A 28 -34.16 -38.76 -11.82
CA GLN A 28 -35.20 -37.79 -11.45
C GLN A 28 -34.64 -36.36 -11.38
N GLU A 29 -33.49 -36.16 -10.72
CA GLU A 29 -32.82 -34.87 -10.64
C GLU A 29 -32.32 -34.41 -12.00
N LYS A 30 -31.79 -35.32 -12.80
CA LYS A 30 -31.39 -35.07 -14.19
C LYS A 30 -32.55 -34.51 -15.00
N GLN A 31 -33.72 -35.15 -14.97
CA GLN A 31 -34.90 -34.65 -15.67
C GLN A 31 -35.35 -33.30 -15.12
N ALA A 32 -35.35 -33.10 -13.81
CA ALA A 32 -35.74 -31.83 -13.20
C ALA A 32 -34.84 -30.65 -13.63
N LEU A 33 -33.54 -30.89 -13.79
CA LEU A 33 -32.57 -29.90 -14.25
C LEU A 33 -32.70 -29.60 -15.75
N LEU A 34 -33.03 -30.60 -16.57
CA LEU A 34 -33.34 -30.38 -18.00
C LEU A 34 -34.67 -29.63 -18.18
N ASP A 35 -35.69 -29.96 -17.38
CA ASP A 35 -36.96 -29.23 -17.34
C ASP A 35 -36.73 -27.78 -16.92
N PHE A 36 -35.86 -27.53 -15.94
CA PHE A 36 -35.45 -26.19 -15.53
C PHE A 36 -34.79 -25.43 -16.67
N LEU A 37 -33.78 -26.03 -17.30
CA LEU A 37 -33.00 -25.37 -18.35
C LEU A 37 -33.83 -25.08 -19.61
N SER A 38 -34.72 -25.99 -19.99
CA SER A 38 -35.59 -25.81 -21.17
C SER A 38 -36.63 -24.69 -21.01
N GLN A 39 -37.04 -24.39 -19.77
CA GLN A 39 -38.08 -23.41 -19.48
C GLN A 39 -37.54 -22.04 -19.08
N ILE A 40 -36.28 -21.95 -18.67
CA ILE A 40 -35.66 -20.70 -18.26
C ILE A 40 -34.83 -20.11 -19.40
N PRO A 41 -35.09 -18.86 -19.83
CA PRO A 41 -34.20 -18.18 -20.77
C PRO A 41 -32.78 -18.06 -20.20
N HIS A 42 -31.77 -18.43 -20.99
CA HIS A 42 -30.37 -18.43 -20.56
C HIS A 42 -29.42 -18.22 -21.73
N GLU A 43 -28.21 -17.72 -21.44
CA GLU A 43 -27.10 -17.71 -22.39
C GLU A 43 -26.56 -19.15 -22.59
N ASN A 44 -25.95 -19.45 -23.75
CA ASN A 44 -25.45 -20.79 -24.13
C ASN A 44 -24.23 -21.30 -23.32
N ARG A 45 -24.14 -20.96 -22.04
CA ARG A 45 -23.07 -21.35 -21.12
C ARG A 45 -23.31 -22.72 -20.47
N LEU A 46 -24.57 -23.10 -20.28
CA LEU A 46 -24.97 -24.36 -19.68
C LEU A 46 -25.12 -25.43 -20.77
N GLN A 47 -24.04 -26.16 -21.04
CA GLN A 47 -24.02 -27.24 -22.04
C GLN A 47 -24.55 -28.57 -21.47
N TRP A 48 -25.67 -28.53 -20.74
CA TRP A 48 -26.25 -29.74 -20.15
C TRP A 48 -26.94 -30.59 -21.22
N SER A 49 -26.62 -31.88 -21.24
CA SER A 49 -27.13 -32.80 -22.26
C SER A 49 -27.62 -34.11 -21.64
N SER A 50 -28.76 -34.60 -22.12
CA SER A 50 -29.31 -35.91 -21.75
C SER A 50 -28.33 -37.07 -22.00
N SER A 51 -27.39 -36.91 -22.95
CA SER A 51 -26.37 -37.92 -23.29
C SER A 51 -25.22 -38.04 -22.29
N THR A 52 -25.11 -37.13 -21.33
CA THR A 52 -24.02 -37.09 -20.34
C THR A 52 -24.57 -37.29 -18.93
N SER A 53 -23.73 -37.78 -18.01
CA SER A 53 -24.11 -37.90 -16.60
C SER A 53 -24.35 -36.52 -15.98
N VAL A 54 -25.45 -36.39 -15.24
CA VAL A 54 -25.81 -35.18 -14.49
C VAL A 54 -24.71 -34.74 -13.52
N CYS A 55 -23.90 -35.68 -13.02
CA CYS A 55 -22.81 -35.40 -12.09
C CYS A 55 -21.57 -34.76 -12.74
N ASN A 56 -21.54 -34.69 -14.08
CA ASN A 56 -20.48 -34.03 -14.84
C ASN A 56 -20.93 -32.66 -15.37
N TRP A 57 -22.16 -32.25 -15.06
CA TRP A 57 -22.69 -30.99 -15.54
C TRP A 57 -22.09 -29.80 -14.78
N VAL A 58 -21.81 -28.74 -15.53
CA VAL A 58 -21.33 -27.48 -14.96
C VAL A 58 -22.29 -27.01 -13.87
N GLY A 59 -21.75 -26.79 -12.67
CA GLY A 59 -22.50 -26.34 -11.51
C GLY A 59 -23.25 -27.43 -10.73
N VAL A 60 -23.10 -28.71 -11.08
CA VAL A 60 -23.78 -29.82 -10.40
C VAL A 60 -22.76 -30.69 -9.66
N GLU A 61 -22.99 -30.94 -8.36
CA GLU A 61 -22.22 -31.94 -7.61
C GLU A 61 -23.15 -33.03 -7.06
N CYS A 62 -22.78 -34.27 -7.34
CA CYS A 62 -23.42 -35.46 -6.81
C CYS A 62 -22.69 -36.00 -5.60
N ASP A 63 -23.40 -36.77 -4.78
CA ASP A 63 -22.79 -37.46 -3.65
C ASP A 63 -21.71 -38.47 -4.13
N PRO A 64 -20.84 -38.98 -3.23
CA PRO A 64 -19.76 -39.90 -3.61
C PRO A 64 -20.21 -41.19 -4.29
N THR A 65 -21.48 -41.58 -4.13
CA THR A 65 -22.08 -42.75 -4.79
C THR A 65 -22.77 -42.42 -6.12
N GLN A 66 -22.78 -41.14 -6.51
CA GLN A 66 -23.46 -40.60 -7.70
C GLN A 66 -24.95 -40.94 -7.76
N SER A 67 -25.61 -41.08 -6.60
CA SER A 67 -27.02 -41.49 -6.50
C SER A 67 -27.97 -40.31 -6.39
N PHE A 68 -27.51 -39.13 -5.96
CA PHE A 68 -28.31 -37.90 -5.95
C PHE A 68 -27.47 -36.63 -6.09
N VAL A 69 -28.10 -35.56 -6.57
CA VAL A 69 -27.52 -34.21 -6.61
C VAL A 69 -27.64 -33.55 -5.24
N TYR A 70 -26.52 -33.12 -4.65
CA TYR A 70 -26.53 -32.44 -3.34
C TYR A 70 -26.14 -30.96 -3.43
N SER A 71 -25.58 -30.51 -4.56
CA SER A 71 -25.12 -29.13 -4.76
C SER A 71 -25.50 -28.70 -6.17
N LEU A 72 -26.20 -27.57 -6.28
CA LEU A 72 -26.47 -26.90 -7.54
C LEU A 72 -26.00 -25.45 -7.42
N ARG A 73 -24.99 -25.08 -8.19
CA ARG A 73 -24.36 -23.77 -8.18
C ARG A 73 -24.26 -23.22 -9.60
N LEU A 74 -25.12 -22.27 -9.89
CA LEU A 74 -25.22 -21.58 -11.16
C LEU A 74 -25.04 -20.06 -11.02
N PRO A 75 -23.96 -19.58 -10.35
CA PRO A 75 -23.75 -18.15 -10.23
C PRO A 75 -23.44 -17.53 -11.60
N GLY A 76 -24.10 -16.43 -11.98
CA GLY A 76 -23.68 -15.65 -13.16
C GLY A 76 -23.65 -16.37 -14.51
N VAL A 77 -24.37 -17.48 -14.65
CA VAL A 77 -24.41 -18.27 -15.90
C VAL A 77 -25.35 -17.68 -16.96
N GLY A 78 -25.90 -16.49 -16.70
CA GLY A 78 -26.74 -15.76 -17.65
C GLY A 78 -28.20 -16.21 -17.63
N LEU A 79 -28.73 -16.70 -16.50
CA LEU A 79 -30.15 -17.00 -16.36
C LEU A 79 -30.98 -15.71 -16.32
N VAL A 80 -32.09 -15.69 -17.04
CA VAL A 80 -32.98 -14.52 -17.16
C VAL A 80 -34.44 -14.94 -16.97
N GLY A 81 -35.25 -14.06 -16.38
CA GLY A 81 -36.69 -14.29 -16.22
C GLY A 81 -37.05 -14.95 -14.89
N GLN A 82 -38.25 -15.52 -14.81
CA GLN A 82 -38.76 -16.14 -13.57
C GLN A 82 -38.26 -17.58 -13.40
N ILE A 83 -38.11 -18.03 -12.15
CA ILE A 83 -37.82 -19.45 -11.88
C ILE A 83 -39.03 -20.28 -12.31
N PRO A 84 -38.88 -21.28 -13.20
CA PRO A 84 -39.99 -22.15 -13.59
C PRO A 84 -40.52 -22.97 -12.42
N VAL A 85 -41.85 -23.00 -12.26
CA VAL A 85 -42.52 -23.82 -11.23
C VAL A 85 -42.30 -25.32 -11.48
N ASN A 86 -42.36 -26.11 -10.42
CA ASN A 86 -42.22 -27.57 -10.44
C ASN A 86 -40.91 -28.07 -11.04
N THR A 87 -39.82 -27.31 -10.98
CA THR A 87 -38.50 -27.74 -11.49
C THR A 87 -37.50 -27.97 -10.34
N LEU A 88 -36.83 -26.90 -9.87
CA LEU A 88 -35.81 -26.97 -8.82
C LEU A 88 -36.30 -27.60 -7.51
N GLY A 89 -37.60 -27.45 -7.19
CA GLY A 89 -38.21 -28.08 -6.02
C GLY A 89 -38.19 -29.61 -6.04
N ARG A 90 -37.87 -30.26 -7.16
CA ARG A 90 -37.75 -31.73 -7.25
C ARG A 90 -36.42 -32.29 -6.72
N LEU A 91 -35.42 -31.43 -6.47
CA LEU A 91 -34.09 -31.82 -6.01
C LEU A 91 -34.07 -32.11 -4.49
N SER A 92 -34.79 -33.14 -4.06
CA SER A 92 -35.10 -33.36 -2.63
C SER A 92 -33.89 -33.51 -1.70
N GLN A 93 -32.74 -33.97 -2.22
CA GLN A 93 -31.49 -34.16 -1.47
C GLN A 93 -30.57 -32.94 -1.48
N LEU A 94 -30.98 -31.83 -2.10
CA LEU A 94 -30.16 -30.65 -2.28
C LEU A 94 -29.78 -30.02 -0.93
N ARG A 95 -28.48 -29.74 -0.77
CA ARG A 95 -27.88 -29.10 0.41
C ARG A 95 -27.43 -27.69 0.10
N VAL A 96 -27.01 -27.41 -1.13
CA VAL A 96 -26.58 -26.08 -1.59
C VAL A 96 -27.35 -25.71 -2.85
N LEU A 97 -28.01 -24.56 -2.82
CA LEU A 97 -28.61 -23.94 -4.00
C LEU A 97 -28.04 -22.53 -4.17
N SER A 98 -27.36 -22.28 -5.28
CA SER A 98 -26.85 -20.96 -5.64
C SER A 98 -27.29 -20.57 -7.05
N LEU A 99 -28.08 -19.51 -7.14
CA LEU A 99 -28.54 -18.88 -8.39
C LEU A 99 -28.14 -17.40 -8.46
N ARG A 100 -27.18 -16.98 -7.63
CA ARG A 100 -26.76 -15.59 -7.47
C ARG A 100 -26.20 -14.96 -8.74
N SER A 101 -26.15 -13.63 -8.78
CA SER A 101 -25.49 -12.87 -9.86
C SER A 101 -26.07 -13.13 -11.25
N ASN A 102 -27.35 -13.53 -11.34
CA ASN A 102 -28.06 -13.71 -12.61
C ASN A 102 -29.02 -12.52 -12.83
N ARG A 103 -29.86 -12.60 -13.87
CA ARG A 103 -30.90 -11.60 -14.15
C ARG A 103 -32.29 -12.19 -13.89
N LEU A 104 -32.41 -12.99 -12.84
CA LEU A 104 -33.67 -13.62 -12.46
C LEU A 104 -34.62 -12.58 -11.88
N THR A 105 -35.90 -12.66 -12.23
CA THR A 105 -36.95 -11.67 -11.94
C THR A 105 -38.18 -12.33 -11.31
N GLY A 106 -39.10 -11.54 -10.75
CA GLY A 106 -40.37 -12.02 -10.21
C GLY A 106 -40.25 -12.64 -8.82
N SER A 107 -41.36 -13.17 -8.30
CA SER A 107 -41.39 -13.85 -7.00
C SER A 107 -40.81 -15.24 -7.07
N ILE A 108 -40.14 -15.69 -6.00
CA ILE A 108 -39.69 -17.07 -5.91
C ILE A 108 -40.92 -17.98 -5.73
N PRO A 109 -41.13 -18.96 -6.63
CA PRO A 109 -42.27 -19.85 -6.52
C PRO A 109 -42.27 -20.67 -5.22
N SER A 110 -43.44 -20.83 -4.60
CA SER A 110 -43.55 -21.50 -3.30
C SER A 110 -43.15 -22.97 -3.32
N ASP A 111 -43.28 -23.64 -4.46
CA ASP A 111 -42.92 -25.05 -4.65
C ASP A 111 -41.40 -25.28 -4.58
N VAL A 112 -40.58 -24.29 -4.95
CA VAL A 112 -39.11 -24.40 -4.95
C VAL A 112 -38.60 -24.85 -3.59
N PHE A 113 -39.12 -24.29 -2.49
CA PHE A 113 -38.68 -24.63 -1.13
C PHE A 113 -39.53 -25.70 -0.45
N SER A 114 -40.60 -26.16 -1.07
CA SER A 114 -41.56 -27.06 -0.41
C SER A 114 -40.96 -28.43 -0.06
N ASN A 115 -40.03 -28.92 -0.89
CA ASN A 115 -39.44 -30.26 -0.76
C ASN A 115 -37.94 -30.28 -0.42
N LEU A 116 -37.25 -29.13 -0.41
CA LEU A 116 -35.80 -29.04 -0.19
C LEU A 116 -35.41 -29.12 1.29
N LYS A 117 -35.92 -30.12 2.03
CA LYS A 117 -35.78 -30.26 3.49
C LYS A 117 -34.33 -30.41 3.97
N PHE A 118 -33.41 -30.78 3.07
CA PHE A 118 -31.99 -30.96 3.37
C PHE A 118 -31.14 -29.72 3.08
N LEU A 119 -31.75 -28.65 2.57
CA LEU A 119 -31.05 -27.44 2.18
C LEU A 119 -30.38 -26.79 3.40
N ARG A 120 -29.09 -26.48 3.24
CA ARG A 120 -28.23 -25.86 4.26
C ARG A 120 -27.82 -24.46 3.84
N SER A 121 -27.58 -24.23 2.55
CA SER A 121 -27.13 -22.93 2.06
C SER A 121 -27.93 -22.52 0.83
N LEU A 122 -28.51 -21.33 0.91
CA LEU A 122 -29.28 -20.72 -0.16
C LEU A 122 -28.69 -19.35 -0.52
N TYR A 123 -28.31 -19.18 -1.78
CA TYR A 123 -27.66 -17.99 -2.32
C TYR A 123 -28.42 -17.48 -3.55
N LEU A 124 -29.17 -16.40 -3.39
CA LEU A 124 -29.99 -15.78 -4.44
C LEU A 124 -29.63 -14.31 -4.68
N GLN A 125 -28.57 -13.82 -4.06
CA GLN A 125 -28.18 -12.43 -4.10
C GLN A 125 -27.84 -11.92 -5.51
N ASP A 126 -27.95 -10.61 -5.70
CA ASP A 126 -27.61 -9.91 -6.94
C ASP A 126 -28.40 -10.45 -8.14
N ASN A 127 -29.71 -10.45 -7.95
CA ASN A 127 -30.70 -10.74 -8.98
C ASN A 127 -31.72 -9.58 -8.97
N ARG A 128 -32.86 -9.77 -9.64
CA ARG A 128 -33.98 -8.83 -9.67
C ARG A 128 -35.25 -9.49 -9.13
N PHE A 129 -35.13 -10.42 -8.18
CA PHE A 129 -36.28 -11.05 -7.54
C PHE A 129 -37.14 -10.01 -6.81
N SER A 130 -38.45 -10.20 -6.83
CA SER A 130 -39.42 -9.24 -6.28
C SER A 130 -40.52 -9.94 -5.47
N GLY A 131 -41.35 -9.18 -4.77
CA GLY A 131 -42.43 -9.73 -3.92
C GLY A 131 -41.98 -9.92 -2.47
N GLU A 132 -42.81 -10.59 -1.68
CA GLU A 132 -42.58 -10.75 -0.23
C GLU A 132 -41.64 -11.92 0.11
N PHE A 133 -41.22 -11.97 1.39
CA PHE A 133 -40.41 -13.08 1.91
C PHE A 133 -41.15 -14.42 1.76
N PRO A 134 -40.60 -15.43 1.05
CA PRO A 134 -41.32 -16.68 0.76
C PRO A 134 -41.66 -17.47 2.05
N PRO A 135 -42.94 -17.71 2.39
CA PRO A 135 -43.28 -18.41 3.63
C PRO A 135 -42.76 -19.85 3.67
N SER A 136 -42.68 -20.53 2.52
CA SER A 136 -42.16 -21.90 2.40
C SER A 136 -40.67 -22.00 2.77
N LEU A 137 -39.90 -20.92 2.62
CA LEU A 137 -38.49 -20.86 2.99
C LEU A 137 -38.29 -21.04 4.50
N THR A 138 -39.18 -20.47 5.32
CA THR A 138 -39.11 -20.58 6.79
C THR A 138 -39.32 -22.00 7.33
N ARG A 139 -39.75 -22.94 6.47
CA ARG A 139 -39.91 -24.37 6.81
C ARG A 139 -38.60 -25.16 6.69
N LEU A 140 -37.53 -24.57 6.15
CA LEU A 140 -36.24 -25.21 5.93
C LEU A 140 -35.38 -25.22 7.19
N THR A 141 -35.76 -26.01 8.19
CA THR A 141 -35.13 -26.02 9.54
C THR A 141 -33.65 -26.43 9.56
N ARG A 142 -33.10 -26.93 8.45
CA ARG A 142 -31.68 -27.27 8.30
C ARG A 142 -30.84 -26.16 7.68
N LEU A 143 -31.46 -25.06 7.26
CA LEU A 143 -30.79 -23.94 6.65
C LEU A 143 -29.84 -23.29 7.65
N THR A 144 -28.56 -23.20 7.28
CA THR A 144 -27.50 -22.56 8.06
C THR A 144 -27.15 -21.19 7.50
N ARG A 145 -27.33 -20.97 6.20
CA ARG A 145 -27.04 -19.68 5.56
C ARG A 145 -28.11 -19.32 4.53
N LEU A 146 -28.64 -18.11 4.67
CA LEU A 146 -29.60 -17.50 3.77
C LEU A 146 -29.05 -16.16 3.28
N ASP A 147 -28.87 -16.03 1.97
CA ASP A 147 -28.49 -14.79 1.32
C ASP A 147 -29.45 -14.47 0.17
N ILE A 148 -30.28 -13.45 0.38
CA ILE A 148 -31.21 -12.90 -0.61
C ILE A 148 -30.98 -11.39 -0.80
N SER A 149 -29.79 -10.92 -0.45
CA SER A 149 -29.40 -9.51 -0.55
C SER A 149 -29.37 -9.01 -1.99
N SER A 150 -29.36 -7.69 -2.20
CA SER A 150 -29.28 -7.06 -3.53
C SER A 150 -30.33 -7.60 -4.50
N ASN A 151 -31.60 -7.47 -4.12
CA ASN A 151 -32.77 -7.83 -4.91
C ASN A 151 -33.85 -6.74 -4.73
N ASN A 152 -35.07 -7.01 -5.17
CA ASN A 152 -36.22 -6.10 -5.06
C ASN A 152 -37.33 -6.70 -4.16
N PHE A 153 -36.98 -7.46 -3.12
CA PHE A 153 -37.94 -8.00 -2.16
C PHE A 153 -38.57 -6.88 -1.32
N THR A 154 -39.85 -7.02 -0.99
CA THR A 154 -40.65 -6.01 -0.25
C THR A 154 -41.41 -6.65 0.90
N GLY A 155 -42.12 -5.84 1.69
CA GLY A 155 -42.94 -6.32 2.82
C GLY A 155 -42.12 -6.61 4.08
N PRO A 156 -42.76 -7.14 5.14
CA PRO A 156 -42.09 -7.35 6.42
C PRO A 156 -41.20 -8.58 6.43
N ILE A 157 -40.12 -8.52 7.23
CA ILE A 157 -39.34 -9.71 7.59
C ILE A 157 -40.19 -10.53 8.57
N PRO A 158 -40.63 -11.76 8.22
CA PRO A 158 -41.60 -12.47 9.03
C PRO A 158 -40.97 -13.04 10.31
N PHE A 159 -41.72 -13.02 11.41
CA PHE A 159 -41.27 -13.62 12.68
C PHE A 159 -40.98 -15.12 12.56
N SER A 160 -41.59 -15.81 11.59
CA SER A 160 -41.35 -17.23 11.29
C SER A 160 -39.92 -17.52 10.83
N ILE A 161 -39.07 -16.52 10.57
CA ILE A 161 -37.62 -16.73 10.38
C ILE A 161 -36.97 -17.42 11.59
N ASN A 162 -37.56 -17.27 12.79
CA ASN A 162 -37.16 -17.99 14.00
C ASN A 162 -37.30 -19.53 13.90
N ASN A 163 -38.08 -20.04 12.94
CA ASN A 163 -38.19 -21.49 12.69
C ASN A 163 -36.91 -22.08 12.08
N LEU A 164 -36.03 -21.23 11.52
CA LEU A 164 -34.74 -21.64 10.96
C LEU A 164 -33.70 -21.81 12.07
N THR A 165 -33.94 -22.77 12.96
CA THR A 165 -33.18 -22.94 14.22
C THR A 165 -31.68 -23.18 14.04
N ARG A 166 -31.22 -23.57 12.84
CA ARG A 166 -29.79 -23.77 12.54
C ARG A 166 -29.14 -22.61 11.79
N LEU A 167 -29.88 -21.53 11.54
CA LEU A 167 -29.42 -20.40 10.75
C LEU A 167 -28.34 -19.63 11.52
N THR A 168 -27.16 -19.54 10.93
CA THR A 168 -26.02 -18.78 11.47
C THR A 168 -25.70 -17.57 10.61
N GLY A 169 -26.10 -17.53 9.34
CA GLY A 169 -25.90 -16.39 8.44
C GLY A 169 -27.21 -15.93 7.79
N LEU A 170 -27.57 -14.66 7.99
CA LEU A 170 -28.77 -14.03 7.40
C LEU A 170 -28.42 -12.70 6.73
N PHE A 171 -28.53 -12.63 5.41
CA PHE A 171 -28.20 -11.46 4.60
C PHE A 171 -29.42 -11.02 3.77
N LEU A 172 -29.95 -9.84 4.11
CA LEU A 172 -31.16 -9.24 3.54
C LEU A 172 -30.92 -7.81 3.02
N GLN A 173 -29.68 -7.31 3.09
CA GLN A 173 -29.34 -5.95 2.73
C GLN A 173 -29.64 -5.61 1.26
N ASN A 174 -29.82 -4.33 0.94
CA ASN A 174 -30.14 -3.83 -0.40
C ASN A 174 -31.41 -4.48 -0.98
N ASN A 175 -32.52 -4.32 -0.28
CA ASN A 175 -33.86 -4.72 -0.71
C ASN A 175 -34.85 -3.61 -0.32
N GLY A 176 -36.14 -3.85 -0.50
CA GLY A 176 -37.23 -2.98 -0.05
C GLY A 176 -37.99 -3.51 1.16
N PHE A 177 -37.37 -4.31 2.05
CA PHE A 177 -38.04 -4.82 3.26
C PHE A 177 -38.48 -3.65 4.16
N ASN A 178 -39.66 -3.76 4.77
CA ASN A 178 -40.25 -2.70 5.57
C ASN A 178 -40.82 -3.18 6.91
N GLY A 179 -41.27 -2.25 7.75
CA GLY A 179 -41.77 -2.55 9.09
C GLY A 179 -40.66 -2.82 10.10
N THR A 180 -41.04 -3.37 11.26
CA THR A 180 -40.12 -3.57 12.39
C THR A 180 -39.29 -4.83 12.24
N LEU A 181 -38.03 -4.79 12.71
CA LEU A 181 -37.21 -5.99 12.85
C LEU A 181 -37.84 -6.97 13.86
N PRO A 182 -38.12 -8.23 13.49
CA PRO A 182 -38.57 -9.22 14.45
C PRO A 182 -37.45 -9.53 15.46
N SER A 183 -37.82 -9.89 16.70
CA SER A 183 -36.83 -10.44 17.63
C SER A 183 -36.40 -11.82 17.12
N ILE A 184 -35.19 -11.90 16.57
CA ILE A 184 -34.62 -13.14 16.05
C ILE A 184 -33.79 -13.78 17.17
N SER A 185 -34.32 -14.85 17.76
CA SER A 185 -33.69 -15.61 18.83
C SER A 185 -33.63 -17.09 18.44
N LEU A 186 -32.56 -17.45 17.74
CA LEU A 186 -32.34 -18.81 17.26
C LEU A 186 -31.61 -19.64 18.33
N SER A 187 -32.11 -20.86 18.58
CA SER A 187 -31.51 -21.78 19.56
C SER A 187 -30.31 -22.53 18.98
N ASN A 188 -29.25 -22.68 19.80
CA ASN A 188 -27.91 -23.24 19.46
C ASN A 188 -27.07 -22.38 18.48
N ASN A 189 -25.99 -21.82 19.00
CA ASN A 189 -24.99 -20.94 18.36
C ASN A 189 -25.45 -19.55 17.90
N GLY A 190 -26.76 -19.30 17.74
CA GLY A 190 -27.32 -18.00 17.35
C GLY A 190 -26.84 -17.52 15.98
N LEU A 191 -27.36 -16.38 15.49
CA LEU A 191 -26.81 -15.75 14.29
C LEU A 191 -25.36 -15.30 14.57
N VAL A 192 -24.46 -15.64 13.65
CA VAL A 192 -23.04 -15.26 13.63
C VAL A 192 -22.82 -14.13 12.63
N ASP A 193 -23.45 -14.23 11.46
CA ASP A 193 -23.42 -13.20 10.42
C ASP A 193 -24.84 -12.67 10.18
N PHE A 194 -25.01 -11.35 10.21
CA PHE A 194 -26.31 -10.72 10.02
C PHE A 194 -26.16 -9.35 9.35
N ASN A 195 -26.97 -9.08 8.33
CA ASN A 195 -27.03 -7.77 7.68
C ASN A 195 -28.41 -7.48 7.06
N VAL A 196 -28.97 -6.31 7.39
CA VAL A 196 -30.27 -5.79 6.91
C VAL A 196 -30.15 -4.35 6.40
N ALA A 197 -28.93 -3.87 6.14
CA ALA A 197 -28.67 -2.51 5.71
C ALA A 197 -29.38 -2.15 4.39
N ASN A 198 -29.63 -0.87 4.17
CA ASN A 198 -30.25 -0.33 2.96
C ASN A 198 -31.58 -1.03 2.64
N ASN A 199 -32.53 -0.92 3.56
CA ASN A 199 -33.93 -1.32 3.43
C ASN A 199 -34.83 -0.16 3.94
N HIS A 200 -36.14 -0.39 4.07
CA HIS A 200 -37.12 0.53 4.62
C HIS A 200 -37.60 0.11 6.03
N LEU A 201 -36.71 -0.47 6.83
CA LEU A 201 -37.03 -0.96 8.18
C LEU A 201 -37.14 0.20 9.18
N ASN A 202 -38.02 0.04 10.18
CA ASN A 202 -38.28 1.07 11.17
C ASN A 202 -38.37 0.53 12.61
N GLY A 203 -38.40 1.45 13.58
CA GLY A 203 -38.55 1.13 14.99
C GLY A 203 -37.23 0.80 15.69
N SER A 204 -37.32 0.21 16.88
CA SER A 204 -36.15 -0.11 17.69
C SER A 204 -35.49 -1.43 17.27
N ILE A 205 -34.16 -1.46 17.27
CA ILE A 205 -33.38 -2.68 17.07
C ILE A 205 -33.61 -3.63 18.26
N PRO A 206 -34.10 -4.87 18.05
CA PRO A 206 -34.24 -5.84 19.12
C PRO A 206 -32.89 -6.17 19.77
N SER A 207 -32.87 -6.33 21.10
CA SER A 207 -31.64 -6.61 21.86
C SER A 207 -30.94 -7.92 21.46
N SER A 208 -31.65 -8.86 20.86
CA SER A 208 -31.06 -10.09 20.29
C SER A 208 -30.14 -9.83 19.09
N LEU A 209 -30.32 -8.69 18.41
CA LEU A 209 -29.57 -8.27 17.23
C LEU A 209 -28.57 -7.15 17.53
N SER A 210 -28.59 -6.53 18.72
CA SER A 210 -27.73 -5.39 19.06
C SER A 210 -26.23 -5.73 19.10
N LYS A 211 -25.88 -7.02 19.11
CA LYS A 211 -24.49 -7.52 19.04
C LYS A 211 -23.83 -7.34 17.66
N PHE A 212 -24.62 -7.11 16.61
CA PHE A 212 -24.11 -6.88 15.26
C PHE A 212 -23.68 -5.42 15.09
N PRO A 213 -22.71 -5.11 14.21
CA PRO A 213 -22.19 -3.76 14.06
C PRO A 213 -23.24 -2.80 13.47
N ALA A 214 -23.07 -1.49 13.70
CA ALA A 214 -23.94 -0.45 13.17
C ALA A 214 -24.09 -0.51 11.63
N SER A 215 -23.03 -0.93 10.92
CA SER A 215 -23.05 -1.13 9.47
C SER A 215 -24.11 -2.13 9.01
N SER A 216 -24.39 -3.18 9.79
CA SER A 216 -25.43 -4.18 9.49
C SER A 216 -26.85 -3.62 9.49
N PHE A 217 -27.05 -2.40 10.00
CA PHE A 217 -28.36 -1.74 10.12
C PHE A 217 -28.44 -0.43 9.34
N SER A 218 -27.31 0.06 8.81
CA SER A 218 -27.18 1.35 8.12
C SER A 218 -28.13 1.48 6.92
N GLY A 219 -28.46 2.72 6.53
CA GLY A 219 -29.35 2.99 5.40
C GLY A 219 -30.85 2.72 5.65
N ASN A 220 -31.23 2.21 6.83
CA ASN A 220 -32.61 2.20 7.30
C ASN A 220 -32.87 3.47 8.12
N ILE A 221 -33.49 4.48 7.50
CA ILE A 221 -33.59 5.84 8.07
C ILE A 221 -34.37 5.87 9.40
N ASP A 222 -35.42 5.06 9.52
CA ASP A 222 -36.34 5.07 10.66
C ASP A 222 -35.98 4.04 11.74
N LEU A 223 -34.80 3.42 11.65
CA LEU A 223 -34.34 2.41 12.59
C LEU A 223 -33.43 3.04 13.67
N CYS A 224 -33.67 2.71 14.95
CA CYS A 224 -32.96 3.31 16.08
C CYS A 224 -32.66 2.30 17.21
N GLY A 225 -31.81 2.66 18.16
CA GLY A 225 -31.39 1.80 19.26
C GLY A 225 -30.07 1.06 18.98
N ALA A 226 -29.37 0.63 20.03
CA ALA A 226 -28.03 0.05 19.93
C ALA A 226 -27.97 -1.12 18.92
N PRO A 227 -27.02 -1.15 17.97
CA PRO A 227 -25.78 -0.35 17.90
C PRO A 227 -25.91 1.04 17.28
N LEU A 228 -27.08 1.42 16.76
CA LEU A 228 -27.33 2.76 16.23
C LEU A 228 -27.57 3.76 17.37
N LEU A 229 -27.77 5.03 17.00
CA LEU A 229 -28.12 6.07 17.97
C LEU A 229 -29.36 5.65 18.78
N PRO A 230 -29.40 5.94 20.10
CA PRO A 230 -30.57 5.67 20.91
C PRO A 230 -31.81 6.30 20.28
N CYS A 231 -32.94 5.58 20.32
CA CYS A 231 -34.22 6.13 19.90
C CYS A 231 -34.50 7.39 20.74
N THR A 232 -34.47 8.56 20.12
CA THR A 232 -34.68 9.83 20.84
C THR A 232 -36.12 9.88 21.37
N PRO A 233 -36.33 10.08 22.67
CA PRO A 233 -37.66 10.42 23.17
C PRO A 233 -37.97 11.85 22.72
N PHE A 234 -39.09 12.02 22.03
CA PHE A 234 -39.58 13.34 21.64
C PHE A 234 -40.09 14.09 22.91
N PHE A 235 -39.40 15.18 23.29
CA PHE A 235 -39.75 16.30 24.23
C PHE A 235 -39.36 16.25 25.74
N PRO A 236 -39.13 17.43 26.39
CA PRO A 236 -37.97 17.73 27.23
C PRO A 236 -38.23 17.72 28.75
N SER A 237 -37.16 17.54 29.53
CA SER A 237 -37.16 17.73 31.00
C SER A 237 -36.80 19.17 31.39
N SER A 238 -37.61 19.80 32.24
CA SER A 238 -37.40 21.13 32.81
C SER A 238 -36.71 21.10 34.19
N SER A 239 -35.53 21.71 34.25
CA SER A 239 -34.90 22.57 35.31
C SER A 239 -34.82 22.17 36.82
N PRO A 240 -33.87 22.78 37.60
CA PRO A 240 -33.10 22.06 38.64
C PRO A 240 -33.22 22.53 40.13
N SER A 241 -32.75 21.65 41.05
CA SER A 241 -32.27 21.79 42.47
C SER A 241 -33.27 22.28 43.56
N PRO A 242 -33.06 22.04 44.90
CA PRO A 242 -31.88 21.51 45.65
C PRO A 242 -32.15 20.38 46.69
N SER A 243 -31.06 19.83 47.28
CA SER A 243 -30.97 18.84 48.40
C SER A 243 -31.55 19.38 49.74
N PRO A 244 -31.66 18.65 50.90
CA PRO A 244 -31.03 17.36 51.32
C PRO A 244 -31.90 16.43 52.25
N VAL A 245 -31.26 15.39 52.82
CA VAL A 245 -31.51 14.72 54.13
C VAL A 245 -32.07 13.27 54.15
N LEU A 246 -31.46 12.50 55.06
CA LEU A 246 -31.40 11.05 55.36
C LEU A 246 -32.67 10.39 55.97
N ILE A 247 -32.94 9.13 55.54
CA ILE A 247 -33.31 7.87 56.29
C ILE A 247 -34.66 7.84 57.10
N PRO A 248 -35.38 6.70 57.39
CA PRO A 248 -35.19 5.24 57.16
C PRO A 248 -36.41 4.41 56.62
N SER A 249 -36.20 3.08 56.48
CA SER A 249 -37.16 1.94 56.69
C SER A 249 -37.84 1.34 55.43
N ASP A 250 -38.05 0.03 55.21
CA ASP A 250 -37.67 -1.23 55.90
C ASP A 250 -38.03 -2.48 55.04
N LYS A 251 -37.42 -3.65 55.37
CA LYS A 251 -37.80 -5.08 55.06
C LYS A 251 -37.50 -5.67 53.66
N LYS A 252 -37.03 -6.93 53.47
CA LYS A 252 -36.61 -8.06 54.33
C LYS A 252 -35.87 -9.11 53.46
N SER A 253 -34.93 -9.85 54.06
CA SER A 253 -34.10 -10.92 53.47
C SER A 253 -34.81 -12.26 53.22
N LYS A 254 -34.29 -13.09 52.30
CA LYS A 254 -34.33 -14.57 52.39
C LYS A 254 -32.98 -15.19 52.01
N LYS A 255 -32.42 -16.01 52.91
CA LYS A 255 -31.22 -16.86 52.70
C LYS A 255 -31.66 -18.27 52.23
N LEU A 256 -30.84 -18.92 51.41
CA LEU A 256 -31.01 -20.32 50.97
C LEU A 256 -30.57 -21.33 52.05
N SER A 257 -31.22 -22.50 52.04
CA SER A 257 -31.10 -23.58 53.04
C SER A 257 -29.87 -24.47 52.85
N THR A 258 -29.29 -24.89 53.98
CA THR A 258 -28.13 -25.76 54.16
C THR A 258 -28.17 -27.09 53.39
N ALA A 259 -29.37 -27.57 53.00
CA ALA A 259 -29.53 -28.79 52.19
C ALA A 259 -29.01 -28.65 50.75
N ALA A 260 -29.01 -27.43 50.18
CA ALA A 260 -28.50 -27.17 48.83
C ALA A 260 -26.96 -27.25 48.77
N ILE A 261 -26.28 -26.95 49.88
CA ILE A 261 -24.82 -26.94 49.97
C ILE A 261 -24.27 -28.37 50.06
N VAL A 262 -25.00 -29.28 50.72
CA VAL A 262 -24.59 -30.70 50.85
C VAL A 262 -24.76 -31.47 49.54
N GLY A 263 -25.78 -31.16 48.72
CA GLY A 263 -25.99 -31.80 47.42
C GLY A 263 -24.88 -31.53 46.40
N ILE A 264 -24.30 -30.33 46.42
CA ILE A 264 -23.22 -29.92 45.51
C ILE A 264 -21.90 -30.64 45.88
N ALA A 265 -21.65 -30.87 47.16
CA ALA A 265 -20.45 -31.55 47.63
C ALA A 265 -20.45 -33.06 47.30
N ILE A 266 -21.61 -33.72 47.31
CA ILE A 266 -21.71 -35.15 46.99
C ILE A 266 -21.58 -35.37 45.47
N GLY A 267 -22.18 -34.48 44.66
CA GLY A 267 -22.07 -34.55 43.20
C GLY A 267 -20.65 -34.35 42.68
N SER A 268 -19.85 -33.48 43.32
CA SER A 268 -18.47 -33.22 42.91
C SER A 268 -17.54 -34.41 43.20
N VAL A 269 -17.77 -35.16 44.29
CA VAL A 269 -16.98 -36.37 44.63
C VAL A 269 -17.26 -37.50 43.64
N VAL A 270 -18.51 -37.70 43.22
CA VAL A 270 -18.86 -38.73 42.23
C VAL A 270 -18.26 -38.40 40.86
N LEU A 271 -18.29 -37.13 40.45
CA LEU A 271 -17.70 -36.68 39.19
C LEU A 271 -16.18 -36.90 39.17
N LEU A 272 -15.52 -36.68 40.30
CA LEU A 272 -14.07 -36.83 40.46
C LEU A 272 -13.64 -38.31 40.41
N LEU A 273 -14.44 -39.20 40.99
CA LEU A 273 -14.23 -40.66 40.90
C LEU A 273 -14.41 -41.19 39.46
N ILE A 274 -15.37 -40.64 38.70
CA ILE A 274 -15.58 -41.00 37.29
C ILE A 274 -14.39 -40.54 36.43
N LEU A 275 -13.87 -39.33 36.68
CA LEU A 275 -12.69 -38.80 35.97
C LEU A 275 -11.42 -39.63 36.26
N LEU A 276 -11.23 -40.06 37.51
CA LEU A 276 -10.11 -40.93 37.88
C LEU A 276 -10.20 -42.33 37.24
N LEU A 277 -11.42 -42.88 37.09
CA LEU A 277 -11.65 -44.15 36.39
C LEU A 277 -11.33 -44.02 34.89
N ILE A 278 -11.72 -42.93 34.25
CA ILE A 278 -11.41 -42.64 32.84
C ILE A 278 -9.89 -42.49 32.66
N LEU A 279 -9.21 -41.77 33.56
CA LEU A 279 -7.76 -41.62 33.55
C LEU A 279 -7.05 -42.98 33.67
N TYR A 280 -7.51 -43.84 34.57
CA TYR A 280 -6.98 -45.19 34.76
C TYR A 280 -7.14 -46.07 33.51
N ILE A 281 -8.28 -45.97 32.80
CA ILE A 281 -8.53 -46.69 31.55
C ILE A 281 -7.62 -46.16 30.42
N CYS A 282 -7.42 -44.84 30.34
CA CYS A 282 -6.52 -44.21 29.36
C CYS A 282 -5.05 -44.62 29.58
N LEU A 283 -4.61 -44.68 30.84
CA LEU A 283 -3.25 -45.11 31.19
C LEU A 283 -3.01 -46.60 30.90
N ARG A 284 -4.05 -47.45 31.05
CA ARG A 284 -3.96 -48.87 30.66
C ARG A 284 -3.88 -49.05 29.14
N LYS A 285 -4.59 -48.25 28.35
CA LYS A 285 -4.51 -48.27 26.86
C LYS A 285 -3.14 -47.80 26.34
N SER A 286 -2.51 -46.84 27.02
CA SER A 286 -1.16 -46.36 26.69
C SER A 286 -0.10 -47.46 26.86
N LYS A 287 -0.17 -48.25 27.95
CA LYS A 287 0.77 -49.36 28.20
C LYS A 287 0.65 -50.53 27.20
N GLN A 288 -0.46 -50.66 26.46
CA GLN A 288 -0.61 -51.67 25.41
C GLN A 288 0.01 -51.24 24.07
N ARG A 289 0.06 -49.94 23.76
CA ARG A 289 0.62 -49.43 22.48
C ARG A 289 2.16 -49.43 22.41
N VAL A 290 2.84 -49.53 23.56
CA VAL A 290 4.32 -49.54 23.65
C VAL A 290 4.93 -50.93 23.37
N LYS A 291 4.13 -52.01 23.33
CA LYS A 291 4.64 -53.37 23.10
C LYS A 291 4.78 -53.80 21.63
N GLU A 292 4.17 -53.09 20.66
CA GLU A 292 4.14 -53.55 19.25
C GLU A 292 5.06 -52.79 18.28
N ALA A 293 5.69 -51.68 18.70
CA ALA A 293 6.55 -50.88 17.82
C ALA A 293 8.06 -51.11 18.07
N LYS A 294 8.52 -52.37 18.04
CA LYS A 294 9.96 -52.72 17.95
C LYS A 294 10.19 -53.98 17.11
N ARG A 295 10.37 -53.81 15.79
CA ARG A 295 11.20 -54.69 14.93
C ARG A 295 11.61 -53.96 13.65
N LYS A 296 12.93 -53.75 13.47
CA LYS A 296 13.64 -53.45 12.20
C LYS A 296 14.86 -54.39 12.14
N PRO A 297 15.34 -54.84 10.96
CA PRO A 297 16.74 -55.25 10.74
C PRO A 297 17.59 -54.00 10.36
N VAL A 298 18.73 -53.71 11.01
CA VAL A 298 20.13 -54.17 10.74
C VAL A 298 20.62 -53.65 9.37
N ALA A 299 21.77 -52.99 9.15
CA ALA A 299 22.91 -52.42 9.91
C ALA A 299 23.61 -51.43 8.91
N THR A 300 24.66 -50.63 9.16
CA THR A 300 25.81 -50.70 10.08
C THR A 300 26.56 -49.35 10.04
N THR A 301 27.25 -49.02 11.14
CA THR A 301 28.52 -48.26 11.28
C THR A 301 28.57 -46.76 10.92
N ALA A 302 29.16 -45.85 11.70
CA ALA A 302 29.83 -45.93 13.00
C ALA A 302 30.05 -44.52 13.61
N THR A 303 30.01 -44.46 14.96
CA THR A 303 30.79 -43.62 15.91
C THR A 303 30.83 -42.09 15.74
N ALA A 304 30.19 -41.31 16.63
CA ALA A 304 30.58 -40.92 18.02
C ALA A 304 31.72 -39.88 18.04
N VAL A 305 31.59 -38.68 18.63
CA VAL A 305 31.60 -38.30 20.07
C VAL A 305 31.16 -36.81 20.12
N ALA A 306 30.10 -36.34 20.81
CA ALA A 306 29.77 -36.20 22.24
C ALA A 306 30.25 -34.91 22.93
N GLY A 307 29.30 -34.19 23.55
CA GLY A 307 29.43 -33.17 24.60
C GLY A 307 29.31 -31.71 24.12
N GLY A 308 28.42 -30.84 24.60
CA GLY A 308 27.43 -30.90 25.69
C GLY A 308 27.17 -29.47 26.23
N GLU A 309 25.90 -29.21 26.61
CA GLU A 309 25.35 -28.07 27.40
C GLU A 309 25.15 -26.70 26.70
N ALA A 310 24.10 -25.90 26.95
CA ALA A 310 22.77 -26.03 27.58
C ALA A 310 21.99 -24.70 27.38
N GLY A 311 20.64 -24.75 27.43
CA GLY A 311 19.75 -23.59 27.64
C GLY A 311 18.61 -23.45 26.62
N THR A 312 17.52 -24.23 26.73
CA THR A 312 16.17 -23.82 27.26
C THR A 312 15.42 -22.79 26.38
N SER A 313 14.13 -22.90 26.04
CA SER A 313 13.01 -23.74 26.46
C SER A 313 11.79 -23.42 25.58
N SER A 314 10.92 -24.42 25.34
CA SER A 314 9.42 -24.35 25.30
C SER A 314 8.74 -23.42 24.27
N SER A 315 7.67 -23.74 23.54
CA SER A 315 6.66 -24.81 23.59
C SER A 315 5.89 -24.80 22.26
N LYS A 316 5.58 -25.98 21.70
CA LYS A 316 4.57 -26.18 20.64
C LYS A 316 3.48 -27.08 21.20
N GLU A 317 2.25 -26.60 21.22
CA GLU A 317 1.00 -27.35 20.95
C GLU A 317 -0.22 -26.45 21.21
N TYR A 318 -0.46 -25.51 20.29
CA TYR A 318 -1.74 -24.83 20.08
C TYR A 318 -2.03 -24.86 18.57
N ASP A 319 -2.12 -26.06 17.97
CA ASP A 319 -2.13 -26.17 16.51
C ASP A 319 -3.06 -27.29 16.03
N VAL A 320 -4.35 -27.22 16.42
CA VAL A 320 -5.39 -28.11 15.83
C VAL A 320 -6.72 -27.39 15.53
N MET A 321 -6.97 -26.19 16.07
CA MET A 321 -8.18 -25.41 15.73
C MET A 321 -7.97 -24.26 14.74
N GLU A 322 -6.72 -23.96 14.35
CA GLU A 322 -6.40 -22.88 13.41
C GLU A 322 -6.35 -23.35 11.94
N GLY A 323 -6.29 -24.67 11.71
CA GLY A 323 -6.08 -25.28 10.39
C GLY A 323 -7.21 -25.10 9.37
N GLU A 324 -8.48 -25.00 9.80
CA GLU A 324 -9.61 -24.87 8.86
C GLU A 324 -9.85 -23.42 8.41
N ARG A 325 -9.36 -22.41 9.15
CA ARG A 325 -9.44 -20.99 8.75
C ARG A 325 -8.31 -20.55 7.81
N ASN A 326 -7.28 -21.38 7.62
CA ASN A 326 -6.05 -21.03 6.89
C ASN A 326 -6.13 -21.23 5.36
N LYS A 327 -7.28 -21.60 4.81
CA LYS A 327 -7.43 -21.91 3.37
C LYS A 327 -8.57 -21.18 2.66
N LYS A 328 -9.15 -20.14 3.27
CA LYS A 328 -10.36 -19.49 2.74
C LYS A 328 -10.11 -18.06 2.29
N LEU A 329 -10.51 -17.75 1.05
CA LEU A 329 -10.59 -16.40 0.51
C LEU A 329 -11.68 -15.60 1.27
N VAL A 330 -11.35 -14.39 1.72
CA VAL A 330 -12.19 -13.52 2.54
C VAL A 330 -12.69 -12.36 1.70
N PHE A 331 -14.01 -12.23 1.53
CA PHE A 331 -14.62 -11.17 0.72
C PHE A 331 -14.98 -9.96 1.59
N VAL A 332 -14.71 -8.74 1.09
CA VAL A 332 -14.80 -7.51 1.91
C VAL A 332 -16.18 -6.88 1.89
N ASP A 333 -16.77 -6.70 0.72
CA ASP A 333 -18.21 -6.43 0.60
C ASP A 333 -18.91 -7.79 0.51
N GLY A 334 -19.82 -8.08 1.43
CA GLY A 334 -20.66 -9.29 1.41
C GLY A 334 -21.65 -9.38 0.22
N GLY A 335 -21.47 -8.58 -0.84
CA GLY A 335 -22.27 -8.57 -2.06
C GLY A 335 -21.54 -9.17 -3.27
N MET A 336 -22.29 -9.61 -4.28
CA MET A 336 -22.03 -10.12 -5.65
C MET A 336 -20.80 -10.97 -5.97
N TYR A 337 -19.70 -10.86 -5.26
CA TYR A 337 -18.41 -11.44 -5.60
C TYR A 337 -17.98 -12.59 -4.68
N SER A 338 -18.79 -13.03 -3.71
CA SER A 338 -18.54 -14.28 -2.95
C SER A 338 -18.60 -15.57 -3.80
N THR A 339 -18.49 -15.39 -5.12
CA THR A 339 -18.45 -16.19 -6.36
C THR A 339 -17.78 -17.55 -6.36
N PHE A 340 -16.52 -17.50 -5.95
CA PHE A 340 -15.47 -18.46 -6.21
C PHE A 340 -14.61 -18.60 -4.95
N ASP A 341 -13.95 -19.73 -4.78
CA ASP A 341 -13.05 -19.96 -3.66
C ASP A 341 -11.57 -19.85 -4.08
N LEU A 342 -10.67 -20.11 -3.12
CA LEU A 342 -9.23 -20.04 -3.38
C LEU A 342 -8.79 -21.08 -4.42
N GLU A 343 -9.45 -22.23 -4.46
CA GLU A 343 -9.11 -23.31 -5.39
C GLU A 343 -9.51 -22.94 -6.82
N ASP A 344 -10.68 -22.31 -6.99
CA ASP A 344 -11.11 -21.74 -8.28
C ASP A 344 -10.12 -20.68 -8.80
N LEU A 345 -9.56 -19.85 -7.89
CA LEU A 345 -8.56 -18.83 -8.22
C LEU A 345 -7.22 -19.45 -8.65
N LEU A 346 -6.81 -20.54 -7.99
CA LEU A 346 -5.57 -21.25 -8.29
C LEU A 346 -5.66 -22.09 -9.57
N ARG A 347 -6.87 -22.50 -9.99
CA ARG A 347 -7.13 -23.20 -11.25
C ARG A 347 -7.38 -22.28 -12.44
N ALA A 348 -7.65 -20.99 -12.20
CA ALA A 348 -7.92 -20.00 -13.24
C ALA A 348 -6.72 -19.83 -14.19
N SER A 349 -7.00 -19.59 -15.48
CA SER A 349 -5.95 -19.13 -16.40
C SER A 349 -5.44 -17.76 -15.94
N ALA A 350 -4.12 -17.67 -15.74
CA ALA A 350 -3.47 -16.48 -15.20
C ALA A 350 -2.55 -15.83 -16.25
N GLU A 351 -2.91 -14.64 -16.70
CA GLU A 351 -2.07 -13.79 -17.53
C GLU A 351 -1.43 -12.71 -16.65
N VAL A 352 -0.12 -12.49 -16.76
CA VAL A 352 0.56 -11.44 -15.99
C VAL A 352 0.16 -10.07 -16.56
N LEU A 353 -0.53 -9.27 -15.75
CA LEU A 353 -0.90 -7.89 -16.11
C LEU A 353 0.22 -6.89 -15.79
N GLY A 354 1.06 -7.19 -14.79
CA GLY A 354 2.19 -6.33 -14.42
C GLY A 354 2.87 -6.74 -13.12
N LYS A 355 4.15 -6.39 -12.99
CA LYS A 355 4.98 -6.60 -11.78
C LYS A 355 5.38 -5.25 -11.19
N GLY A 356 5.42 -5.13 -9.87
CA GLY A 356 5.87 -3.92 -9.17
C GLY A 356 6.47 -4.24 -7.81
N SER A 357 6.97 -3.23 -7.10
CA SER A 357 7.69 -3.33 -5.81
C SER A 357 6.91 -4.10 -4.73
N VAL A 358 5.59 -3.88 -4.66
CA VAL A 358 4.69 -4.54 -3.68
C VAL A 358 4.16 -5.90 -4.14
N GLY A 359 4.54 -6.38 -5.33
CA GLY A 359 4.19 -7.71 -5.85
C GLY A 359 3.62 -7.74 -7.27
N THR A 360 3.04 -8.88 -7.67
CA THR A 360 2.64 -9.15 -9.07
C THR A 360 1.12 -9.18 -9.24
N SER A 361 0.61 -8.58 -10.32
CA SER A 361 -0.81 -8.56 -10.69
C SER A 361 -1.07 -9.56 -11.82
N TYR A 362 -2.07 -10.42 -11.64
CA TYR A 362 -2.51 -11.42 -12.62
C TYR A 362 -3.96 -11.17 -13.00
N LYS A 363 -4.29 -11.30 -14.29
CA LYS A 363 -5.66 -11.47 -14.77
C LYS A 363 -6.02 -12.92 -14.59
N ALA A 364 -6.99 -13.20 -13.73
CA ALA A 364 -7.53 -14.53 -13.56
C ALA A 364 -8.90 -14.61 -14.26
N VAL A 365 -8.99 -15.46 -15.28
CA VAL A 365 -10.27 -15.79 -15.91
C VAL A 365 -10.80 -17.05 -15.24
N LEU A 366 -11.85 -16.88 -14.43
CA LEU A 366 -12.49 -17.96 -13.68
C LEU A 366 -13.45 -18.72 -14.60
N GLU A 367 -13.75 -19.98 -14.27
CA GLU A 367 -14.57 -20.90 -15.07
C GLU A 367 -16.01 -20.40 -15.37
N VAL A 368 -16.43 -19.32 -14.71
CA VAL A 368 -17.77 -18.71 -14.79
C VAL A 368 -17.80 -17.43 -15.65
N GLY A 369 -16.72 -17.11 -16.38
CA GLY A 369 -16.60 -15.90 -17.20
C GLY A 369 -16.37 -14.61 -16.40
N THR A 370 -16.28 -14.71 -15.08
CA THR A 370 -15.80 -13.63 -14.21
C THR A 370 -14.30 -13.48 -14.41
N THR A 371 -13.88 -12.29 -14.84
CA THR A 371 -12.47 -11.94 -14.88
C THR A 371 -12.16 -11.07 -13.67
N VAL A 372 -11.13 -11.43 -12.91
CA VAL A 372 -10.66 -10.67 -11.74
C VAL A 372 -9.18 -10.36 -11.88
N VAL A 373 -8.73 -9.33 -11.16
CA VAL A 373 -7.31 -9.04 -10.98
C VAL A 373 -6.88 -9.56 -9.62
N VAL A 374 -5.87 -10.42 -9.60
CA VAL A 374 -5.26 -10.95 -8.39
C VAL A 374 -3.91 -10.30 -8.18
N LYS A 375 -3.76 -9.51 -7.13
CA LYS A 375 -2.47 -8.98 -6.70
C LYS A 375 -1.87 -9.90 -5.65
N ARG A 376 -0.77 -10.57 -5.99
CA ARG A 376 0.06 -11.32 -5.04
C ARG A 376 1.07 -10.36 -4.41
N LEU A 377 0.96 -10.15 -3.11
CA LEU A 377 1.82 -9.25 -2.36
C LEU A 377 3.15 -9.91 -2.01
N LYS A 378 4.24 -9.12 -2.06
CA LYS A 378 5.61 -9.55 -1.72
C LYS A 378 6.03 -8.98 -0.37
N ASP A 379 6.78 -9.74 0.43
CA ASP A 379 7.46 -9.31 1.66
C ASP A 379 6.60 -8.67 2.78
N VAL A 380 5.28 -8.90 2.79
CA VAL A 380 4.40 -8.36 3.85
C VAL A 380 4.54 -9.16 5.16
N VAL A 381 5.16 -8.53 6.17
CA VAL A 381 5.31 -9.03 7.54
C VAL A 381 4.19 -8.47 8.42
N ALA A 382 2.98 -9.03 8.27
CA ALA A 382 1.83 -8.67 9.08
C ALA A 382 1.25 -9.92 9.73
N THR A 383 0.79 -9.83 10.98
CA THR A 383 -0.02 -10.90 11.57
C THR A 383 -1.37 -10.97 10.85
N ARG A 384 -2.01 -12.14 10.90
CA ARG A 384 -3.34 -12.34 10.29
C ARG A 384 -4.36 -11.28 10.73
N LYS A 385 -4.35 -10.95 12.02
CA LYS A 385 -5.29 -10.01 12.63
C LYS A 385 -5.05 -8.58 12.16
N GLU A 386 -3.79 -8.18 12.02
CA GLU A 386 -3.43 -6.88 11.44
C GLU A 386 -3.85 -6.84 9.97
N PHE A 387 -3.49 -7.85 9.18
CA PHE A 387 -3.85 -7.89 7.76
C PHE A 387 -5.37 -7.83 7.55
N GLU A 388 -6.15 -8.63 8.27
CA GLU A 388 -7.61 -8.65 8.19
C GLU A 388 -8.24 -7.30 8.55
N LEU A 389 -7.80 -6.65 9.63
CA LEU A 389 -8.28 -5.33 10.05
C LEU A 389 -8.08 -4.27 8.96
N GLN A 390 -6.96 -4.36 8.25
CA GLN A 390 -6.62 -3.38 7.22
C GLN A 390 -7.34 -3.61 5.90
N MET A 391 -7.59 -4.87 5.55
CA MET A 391 -8.44 -5.20 4.42
C MET A 391 -9.89 -4.76 4.64
N GLU A 392 -10.35 -4.77 5.89
CA GLU A 392 -11.65 -4.21 6.28
C GLU A 392 -11.73 -2.70 6.02
N VAL A 393 -10.68 -1.95 6.35
CA VAL A 393 -10.60 -0.50 6.02
C VAL A 393 -10.63 -0.28 4.51
N LEU A 394 -9.82 -1.03 3.75
CA LEU A 394 -9.70 -0.87 2.30
C LEU A 394 -10.99 -1.21 1.55
N GLY A 395 -11.67 -2.30 1.88
CA GLY A 395 -12.92 -2.62 1.18
C GLY A 395 -14.14 -1.85 1.66
N ASN A 396 -14.03 -1.07 2.75
CA ASN A 396 -15.04 -0.05 3.10
C ASN A 396 -14.91 1.24 2.26
N MET A 397 -13.84 1.42 1.49
CA MET A 397 -13.68 2.57 0.61
C MET A 397 -14.60 2.46 -0.62
N LYS A 398 -15.58 3.36 -0.74
CA LYS A 398 -16.49 3.44 -1.89
C LYS A 398 -16.33 4.79 -2.57
N HIS A 399 -15.81 4.78 -3.80
CA HIS A 399 -15.58 5.98 -4.58
C HIS A 399 -15.63 5.67 -6.09
N GLU A 400 -16.21 6.57 -6.89
CA GLU A 400 -16.42 6.36 -8.34
C GLU A 400 -15.11 6.13 -9.11
N ASN A 401 -14.01 6.71 -8.63
CA ASN A 401 -12.68 6.59 -9.25
C ASN A 401 -11.73 5.60 -8.54
N VAL A 402 -12.21 4.77 -7.62
CA VAL A 402 -11.39 3.77 -6.91
C VAL A 402 -11.93 2.38 -7.18
N LEU A 403 -11.06 1.49 -7.66
CA LEU A 403 -11.43 0.10 -7.91
C LEU A 403 -11.68 -0.61 -6.56
N PRO A 404 -12.88 -1.14 -6.32
CA PRO A 404 -13.21 -1.74 -5.04
C PRO A 404 -12.42 -3.04 -4.80
N LEU A 405 -11.93 -3.21 -3.57
CA LEU A 405 -11.37 -4.48 -3.10
C LEU A 405 -12.51 -5.50 -2.94
N ARG A 406 -12.45 -6.61 -3.67
CA ARG A 406 -13.49 -7.64 -3.64
C ARG A 406 -13.19 -8.71 -2.61
N ALA A 407 -11.95 -9.20 -2.58
CA ALA A 407 -11.53 -10.24 -1.66
C ALA A 407 -10.06 -10.14 -1.30
N PHE A 408 -9.65 -10.87 -0.27
CA PHE A 408 -8.27 -11.04 0.11
C PHE A 408 -8.01 -12.46 0.65
N TYR A 409 -6.77 -12.91 0.56
CA TYR A 409 -6.31 -14.15 1.14
C TYR A 409 -5.09 -13.87 2.02
N TYR A 410 -5.01 -14.60 3.13
CA TYR A 410 -3.87 -14.56 4.03
C TYR A 410 -3.41 -15.97 4.37
N SER A 411 -2.11 -16.21 4.20
CA SER A 411 -1.34 -17.27 4.82
C SER A 411 -0.01 -16.71 5.33
N LYS A 412 0.77 -17.55 6.04
CA LYS A 412 2.11 -17.16 6.47
C LYS A 412 3.01 -16.83 5.27
N ASP A 413 2.87 -17.57 4.18
CA ASP A 413 3.74 -17.51 3.01
C ASP A 413 3.17 -16.66 1.85
N GLU A 414 1.85 -16.44 1.82
CA GLU A 414 1.18 -15.78 0.69
C GLU A 414 0.05 -14.86 1.15
N LYS A 415 -0.02 -13.69 0.50
CA LYS A 415 -1.07 -12.69 0.72
C LYS A 415 -1.57 -12.22 -0.62
N LEU A 416 -2.88 -12.34 -0.86
CA LEU A 416 -3.51 -12.00 -2.14
C LEU A 416 -4.58 -10.93 -1.93
N LEU A 417 -4.68 -10.01 -2.87
CA LEU A 417 -5.81 -9.08 -3.01
C LEU A 417 -6.53 -9.38 -4.32
N VAL A 418 -7.84 -9.30 -4.32
CA VAL A 418 -8.68 -9.59 -5.49
C VAL A 418 -9.58 -8.40 -5.76
N SER A 419 -9.52 -7.89 -6.99
CA SER A 419 -10.28 -6.73 -7.46
C SER A 419 -10.94 -7.01 -8.81
N GLU A 420 -11.83 -6.12 -9.24
CA GLU A 420 -12.56 -6.28 -10.51
C GLU A 420 -11.65 -6.06 -11.73
N TYR A 421 -11.84 -6.85 -12.79
CA TYR A 421 -11.10 -6.66 -14.04
C TYR A 421 -11.76 -5.60 -14.91
N MET A 422 -10.96 -4.64 -15.38
CA MET A 422 -11.40 -3.59 -16.29
C MET A 422 -11.13 -4.03 -17.74
N PRO A 423 -12.18 -4.28 -18.56
CA PRO A 423 -12.02 -4.85 -19.89
C PRO A 423 -11.49 -3.87 -20.94
N ALA A 424 -11.54 -2.56 -20.69
CA ALA A 424 -11.07 -1.52 -21.61
C ALA A 424 -9.53 -1.35 -21.62
N GLY A 425 -8.79 -2.30 -21.04
CA GLY A 425 -7.36 -2.18 -20.83
C GLY A 425 -7.01 -1.28 -19.65
N SER A 426 -5.72 -1.00 -19.47
CA SER A 426 -5.27 -0.06 -18.45
C SER A 426 -5.56 1.38 -18.88
N LEU A 427 -5.76 2.27 -17.91
CA LEU A 427 -5.80 3.71 -18.16
C LEU A 427 -4.55 4.18 -18.93
N SER A 428 -3.39 3.56 -18.66
CA SER A 428 -2.15 3.77 -19.41
C SER A 428 -2.31 3.42 -20.89
N ALA A 429 -2.87 2.25 -21.24
CA ALA A 429 -3.08 1.86 -22.63
C ALA A 429 -4.01 2.85 -23.37
N LEU A 430 -5.10 3.28 -22.72
CA LEU A 430 -6.04 4.25 -23.28
C LEU A 430 -5.41 5.64 -23.49
N LEU A 431 -4.50 6.07 -22.61
CA LEU A 431 -3.86 7.38 -22.67
C LEU A 431 -2.66 7.44 -23.62
N HIS A 432 -2.03 6.30 -23.91
CA HIS A 432 -0.98 6.16 -24.93
C HIS A 432 -1.53 5.67 -26.29
N GLY A 433 -2.85 5.65 -26.46
CA GLY A 433 -3.49 5.41 -27.76
C GLY A 433 -3.53 3.94 -28.21
N MET A 434 -3.49 3.00 -27.27
CA MET A 434 -3.46 1.56 -27.54
C MET A 434 -4.74 0.89 -27.02
N TYR A 435 -5.55 0.31 -27.91
CA TYR A 435 -6.74 -0.45 -27.54
C TYR A 435 -6.52 -1.96 -27.76
N MET A 436 -6.85 -2.79 -26.76
CA MET A 436 -6.87 -4.25 -26.92
C MET A 436 -8.23 -4.69 -27.47
N PHE A 437 -8.24 -5.24 -28.68
CA PHE A 437 -9.40 -5.95 -29.21
C PHE A 437 -9.28 -7.45 -28.89
N SER A 438 -10.19 -8.00 -28.08
CA SER A 438 -10.23 -9.43 -27.75
C SER A 438 -11.21 -10.16 -28.68
N GLY A 439 -10.74 -10.59 -29.85
CA GLY A 439 -11.34 -11.67 -30.64
C GLY A 439 -10.63 -13.00 -30.37
N ASN A 440 -11.23 -14.14 -30.77
CA ASN A 440 -10.80 -15.50 -30.40
C ASN A 440 -9.39 -15.97 -30.87
N GLU A 441 -8.53 -15.09 -31.38
CA GLU A 441 -7.10 -15.35 -31.62
C GLU A 441 -6.27 -14.13 -31.20
N LYS A 442 -5.02 -14.37 -30.79
CA LYS A 442 -4.03 -13.46 -30.14
C LYS A 442 -4.32 -11.93 -30.20
N PRO A 443 -4.14 -11.20 -29.08
CA PRO A 443 -4.46 -9.78 -29.00
C PRO A 443 -3.68 -8.95 -30.04
N ILE A 444 -4.42 -8.18 -30.84
CA ILE A 444 -3.87 -7.25 -31.82
C ILE A 444 -3.94 -5.84 -31.22
N LEU A 445 -2.79 -5.15 -31.22
CA LEU A 445 -2.68 -3.75 -30.85
C LEU A 445 -3.18 -2.87 -31.99
N VAL A 446 -4.26 -2.13 -31.77
CA VAL A 446 -4.80 -1.18 -32.75
C VAL A 446 -4.62 0.25 -32.21
N PRO A 447 -3.93 1.15 -32.95
CA PRO A 447 -3.79 2.55 -32.55
C PRO A 447 -5.13 3.28 -32.63
N LEU A 448 -5.47 4.03 -31.58
CA LEU A 448 -6.66 4.89 -31.53
C LEU A 448 -6.44 6.17 -32.37
N ASN A 449 -7.53 6.71 -32.93
CA ASN A 449 -7.50 8.00 -33.65
C ASN A 449 -7.14 9.14 -32.67
N TYR A 450 -6.24 10.03 -33.10
CA TYR A 450 -5.80 11.24 -32.40
C TYR A 450 -6.95 12.02 -31.75
N THR A 451 -8.10 12.15 -32.42
CA THR A 451 -9.25 12.90 -31.89
C THR A 451 -9.86 12.23 -30.65
N SER A 452 -9.97 10.90 -30.64
CA SER A 452 -10.49 10.15 -29.48
C SER A 452 -9.50 10.18 -28.32
N ILE A 453 -8.19 10.10 -28.62
CA ILE A 453 -7.12 10.26 -27.62
C ILE A 453 -7.24 11.64 -26.96
N MET A 454 -7.37 12.72 -27.75
CA MET A 454 -7.47 14.09 -27.21
C MET A 454 -8.77 14.34 -26.43
N GLN A 455 -9.88 13.71 -26.80
CA GLN A 455 -11.15 13.81 -26.05
C GLN A 455 -11.10 13.09 -24.70
N THR A 456 -10.58 11.86 -24.66
CA THR A 456 -10.38 11.11 -23.40
C THR A 456 -9.40 11.85 -22.48
N ARG A 457 -8.36 12.44 -23.08
CA ARG A 457 -7.39 13.28 -22.40
C ARG A 457 -8.03 14.53 -21.78
N ASN A 458 -8.82 15.28 -22.54
CA ASN A 458 -9.56 16.44 -22.02
C ASN A 458 -10.59 16.08 -20.94
N PHE A 459 -11.30 14.95 -21.09
CA PHE A 459 -12.27 14.48 -20.11
C PHE A 459 -11.63 14.14 -18.77
N PHE A 460 -10.53 13.37 -18.77
CA PHE A 460 -9.79 13.08 -17.54
C PHE A 460 -9.26 14.36 -16.86
N MET A 461 -8.80 15.33 -17.65
CA MET A 461 -8.36 16.62 -17.13
C MET A 461 -9.48 17.48 -16.54
N SER A 462 -10.73 17.28 -16.99
CA SER A 462 -11.93 17.98 -16.50
C SER A 462 -12.52 17.42 -15.20
N ILE A 463 -12.04 16.27 -14.71
CA ILE A 463 -12.48 15.70 -13.43
C ILE A 463 -12.00 16.62 -12.30
N ASP A 464 -12.96 17.24 -11.61
CA ASP A 464 -12.72 18.08 -10.44
C ASP A 464 -12.42 17.21 -9.21
N SER A 465 -11.14 17.09 -8.88
CA SER A 465 -10.67 16.35 -7.71
C SER A 465 -10.63 17.19 -6.43
N SER A 466 -11.05 18.46 -6.47
CA SER A 466 -10.95 19.39 -5.32
C SER A 466 -11.92 19.06 -4.17
N ASN A 467 -12.97 18.27 -4.45
CA ASN A 467 -13.96 17.86 -3.46
C ASN A 467 -13.65 16.51 -2.80
N LEU A 468 -12.52 15.88 -3.13
CA LEU A 468 -12.09 14.63 -2.50
C LEU A 468 -11.10 14.93 -1.38
N PRO A 469 -11.32 14.43 -0.15
CA PRO A 469 -10.37 14.65 0.92
C PRO A 469 -9.04 14.00 0.55
N ASP A 470 -7.99 14.82 0.47
CA ASP A 470 -6.62 14.34 0.37
C ASP A 470 -6.32 13.46 1.59
N PRO A 471 -5.53 12.38 1.43
CA PRO A 471 -5.01 11.70 2.60
C PRO A 471 -4.25 12.72 3.47
N PRO A 472 -4.19 12.56 4.79
CA PRO A 472 -3.23 13.30 5.59
C PRO A 472 -1.82 12.85 5.18
N MET A 473 -1.24 13.49 4.17
CA MET A 473 0.20 13.41 3.94
C MET A 473 0.90 14.09 5.12
N PRO A 474 2.08 13.59 5.53
CA PRO A 474 2.76 14.11 6.69
C PRO A 474 3.13 15.57 6.43
N SER A 475 3.06 16.36 7.49
CA SER A 475 3.35 17.78 7.43
C SER A 475 4.67 18.05 6.73
N TYR A 476 4.64 18.94 5.73
CA TYR A 476 5.81 19.53 5.07
C TYR A 476 6.46 18.72 3.93
N THR A 477 5.75 18.46 2.83
CA THR A 477 6.29 17.79 1.62
C THR A 477 6.19 18.69 0.37
N PHE A 478 7.21 18.65 -0.50
CA PHE A 478 7.27 19.34 -1.79
C PHE A 478 7.52 18.37 -2.95
N THR A 479 7.07 18.73 -4.15
CA THR A 479 7.40 17.99 -5.38
C THR A 479 8.76 18.41 -5.92
N LEU A 480 9.59 17.42 -6.24
CA LEU A 480 10.94 17.54 -6.78
C LEU A 480 10.98 17.06 -8.23
N TYR A 481 11.73 17.74 -9.10
CA TYR A 481 11.86 17.41 -10.52
C TYR A 481 13.32 17.40 -10.94
N HIS A 482 13.67 16.53 -11.88
CA HIS A 482 14.89 16.70 -12.67
C HIS A 482 14.71 17.87 -13.65
N ARG A 483 15.74 18.68 -13.83
CA ARG A 483 15.73 19.94 -14.61
C ARG A 483 15.35 19.67 -16.05
N ASP A 484 15.93 18.66 -16.69
CA ASP A 484 15.63 18.36 -18.10
C ASP A 484 14.23 17.78 -18.32
N VAL A 485 13.69 17.03 -17.36
CA VAL A 485 12.28 16.61 -17.39
C VAL A 485 11.39 17.86 -17.29
N PHE A 486 11.74 18.78 -16.40
CA PHE A 486 11.06 20.07 -16.25
C PHE A 486 11.14 20.92 -17.55
N GLU A 487 12.30 21.03 -18.18
CA GLU A 487 12.53 21.83 -19.40
C GLU A 487 11.90 21.20 -20.66
N LYS A 488 12.02 19.88 -20.85
CA LYS A 488 11.39 19.16 -21.97
C LYS A 488 9.86 19.17 -21.87
N SER A 489 9.31 19.21 -20.65
CA SER A 489 7.86 19.09 -20.45
C SER A 489 7.06 20.28 -20.98
N ASN A 490 7.63 21.50 -21.02
CA ASN A 490 6.96 22.76 -21.44
C ASN A 490 5.53 22.95 -20.87
N PHE A 491 5.18 22.21 -19.81
CA PHE A 491 3.82 21.89 -19.39
C PHE A 491 2.81 21.54 -20.51
N LYS A 492 3.28 21.13 -21.70
CA LYS A 492 2.45 20.62 -22.81
C LYS A 492 2.32 19.11 -22.78
N ASP A 493 3.14 18.44 -21.99
CA ASP A 493 3.13 17.00 -21.90
C ASP A 493 2.04 16.50 -20.97
N TYR A 494 1.00 15.95 -21.61
CA TYR A 494 -0.12 15.29 -20.95
C TYR A 494 0.35 14.15 -20.04
N ASP A 495 1.45 13.47 -20.39
CA ASP A 495 1.96 12.32 -19.64
C ASP A 495 2.61 12.74 -18.32
N SER A 496 3.35 13.84 -18.28
CA SER A 496 3.89 14.41 -17.03
C SER A 496 2.78 14.82 -16.04
N MET A 497 1.68 15.37 -16.52
CA MET A 497 0.53 15.78 -15.68
C MET A 497 -0.33 14.59 -15.23
N LEU A 498 -0.47 13.59 -16.09
CA LEU A 498 -1.07 12.29 -15.77
C LEU A 498 -0.24 11.53 -14.73
N ARG A 499 1.08 11.49 -14.87
CA ARG A 499 2.01 10.87 -13.93
C ARG A 499 1.97 11.56 -12.57
N ALA A 500 1.91 12.88 -12.52
CA ALA A 500 1.71 13.59 -11.25
C ALA A 500 0.37 13.23 -10.57
N ARG A 501 -0.70 12.96 -11.33
CA ARG A 501 -1.98 12.46 -10.80
C ARG A 501 -1.88 11.00 -10.34
N LEU A 502 -1.18 10.14 -11.08
CA LEU A 502 -0.95 8.74 -10.74
C LEU A 502 -0.02 8.57 -9.54
N ALA A 503 1.05 9.36 -9.45
CA ALA A 503 1.96 9.45 -8.31
C ALA A 503 1.20 9.84 -7.04
N ARG A 504 0.30 10.84 -7.09
CA ARG A 504 -0.61 11.14 -5.96
C ARG A 504 -1.48 9.95 -5.57
N GLY A 505 -1.96 9.16 -6.54
CA GLY A 505 -2.69 7.91 -6.31
C GLY A 505 -1.83 6.80 -5.69
N HIS A 506 -0.57 6.67 -6.13
CA HIS A 506 0.41 5.73 -5.61
C HIS A 506 0.83 6.11 -4.19
N THR A 507 1.14 7.38 -3.92
CA THR A 507 1.42 7.90 -2.57
C THR A 507 0.23 7.73 -1.63
N ARG A 508 -1.02 7.83 -2.11
CA ARG A 508 -2.24 7.49 -1.34
C ARG A 508 -2.26 6.00 -0.94
N ALA A 509 -1.90 5.11 -1.86
CA ALA A 509 -1.83 3.67 -1.61
C ALA A 509 -0.67 3.29 -0.66
N SER A 510 0.51 3.88 -0.83
CA SER A 510 1.67 3.68 0.04
C SER A 510 1.49 4.31 1.43
N TYR A 511 0.75 5.42 1.53
CA TYR A 511 0.33 5.99 2.82
C TYR A 511 -0.56 5.02 3.60
N LEU A 512 -1.57 4.44 2.94
CA LEU A 512 -2.41 3.40 3.54
C LEU A 512 -1.57 2.20 3.99
N ALA A 513 -0.58 1.78 3.20
CA ALA A 513 0.37 0.73 3.58
C ALA A 513 1.22 1.10 4.82
N SER A 514 1.68 2.35 4.92
CA SER A 514 2.53 2.82 6.04
C SER A 514 1.79 2.97 7.38
N VAL A 515 0.46 3.13 7.34
CA VAL A 515 -0.41 3.10 8.54
C VAL A 515 -0.42 1.69 9.17
N PHE A 516 0.00 0.66 8.43
CA PHE A 516 -0.01 -0.73 8.86
C PHE A 516 1.29 -1.17 9.56
N GLU A 517 2.37 -0.37 9.54
CA GLU A 517 3.70 -0.81 9.98
C GLU A 517 4.19 -0.26 11.32
N ASN A 518 3.74 0.90 11.81
CA ASN A 518 4.40 1.55 12.97
C ASN A 518 3.53 1.69 14.23
N GLY A 519 3.68 0.71 15.14
CA GLY A 519 3.25 0.79 16.54
C GLY A 519 4.43 0.86 17.53
N ASN A 520 4.55 2.00 18.23
CA ASN A 520 5.27 2.31 19.50
C ASN A 520 6.66 3.02 19.49
N ASN A 521 6.68 4.29 19.98
CA ASN A 521 7.44 4.94 21.11
C ASN A 521 8.98 4.71 21.29
N VAL A 522 9.90 5.62 21.74
CA VAL A 522 9.88 6.94 22.45
C VAL A 522 11.34 7.46 22.76
N LYS A 523 11.53 8.80 22.91
CA LYS A 523 12.42 9.63 23.82
C LYS A 523 13.80 10.24 23.47
N GLU A 524 13.95 11.44 24.08
CA GLU A 524 14.90 12.58 24.03
C GLU A 524 16.30 12.40 24.65
N GLY A 525 17.26 13.27 24.23
CA GLY A 525 18.47 13.62 24.99
C GLY A 525 19.28 14.80 24.40
N ILE A 526 19.65 15.78 25.24
CA ILE A 526 20.24 17.12 24.96
C ILE A 526 21.73 17.17 25.36
N VAL A 527 22.66 17.81 24.61
CA VAL A 527 23.82 18.61 25.13
C VAL A 527 24.35 19.63 24.08
N ARG A 528 24.77 20.82 24.56
CA ARG A 528 25.20 22.07 23.88
C ARG A 528 26.65 22.12 23.33
N GLY A 529 26.90 22.98 22.33
CA GLY A 529 28.20 23.57 21.96
C GLY A 529 28.07 24.62 20.85
N ARG A 530 28.86 25.72 20.86
CA ARG A 530 28.71 26.97 20.06
C ARG A 530 29.90 27.18 19.09
N ALA A 531 29.65 27.90 17.98
CA ALA A 531 30.53 28.88 17.26
C ALA A 531 31.00 28.60 15.80
N THR A 532 30.44 29.41 14.88
CA THR A 532 31.01 30.31 13.81
C THR A 532 32.21 29.97 12.90
N GLY A 533 32.03 30.18 11.58
CA GLY A 533 33.07 30.45 10.56
C GLY A 533 32.56 30.39 9.10
N LEU A 534 32.71 31.48 8.31
CA LEU A 534 32.17 31.56 6.93
C LEU A 534 32.92 30.70 5.91
N THR A 535 32.14 29.93 5.15
CA THR A 535 32.55 29.28 3.90
C THR A 535 31.82 29.84 2.69
N THR A 536 32.53 29.84 1.57
CA THR A 536 31.97 29.99 0.24
C THR A 536 31.02 28.83 -0.07
N THR A 537 29.78 29.13 -0.46
CA THR A 537 28.76 28.13 -0.84
C THR A 537 29.08 27.51 -2.20
N HIS A 538 28.76 26.24 -2.40
CA HIS A 538 29.06 25.53 -3.64
C HIS A 538 27.78 25.42 -4.48
N SER A 539 27.84 25.87 -5.73
CA SER A 539 26.78 25.63 -6.72
C SER A 539 27.44 25.51 -8.08
N ALA A 540 27.19 24.41 -8.77
CA ALA A 540 27.53 24.18 -10.17
C ALA A 540 26.26 23.62 -10.81
N GLU A 541 25.58 24.43 -11.64
CA GLU A 541 24.39 24.10 -12.43
C GLU A 541 23.56 22.88 -11.97
N GLY A 542 23.04 22.88 -10.75
CA GLY A 542 22.30 21.72 -10.23
C GLY A 542 21.06 21.36 -11.09
N GLU A 543 20.72 20.07 -11.09
CA GLU A 543 19.68 19.49 -11.94
C GLU A 543 18.34 19.31 -11.22
N LEU A 544 18.23 19.73 -9.96
CA LEU A 544 17.11 19.35 -9.10
C LEU A 544 16.31 20.57 -8.68
N VAL A 545 15.04 20.59 -9.04
CA VAL A 545 14.19 21.76 -8.84
C VAL A 545 12.93 21.36 -8.07
N ALA A 546 12.64 22.08 -6.99
CA ALA A 546 11.42 21.89 -6.19
C ALA A 546 10.40 22.99 -6.46
N SER A 547 9.12 22.61 -6.48
CA SER A 547 7.99 23.54 -6.67
C SER A 547 7.50 24.09 -5.33
N PHE A 548 7.43 25.41 -5.22
CA PHE A 548 6.93 26.14 -4.05
C PHE A 548 5.74 27.01 -4.42
N LEU A 549 4.75 27.09 -3.52
CA LEU A 549 3.72 28.12 -3.54
C LEU A 549 4.10 29.18 -2.53
N ILE A 550 4.30 30.43 -2.97
CA ILE A 550 4.78 31.54 -2.15
C ILE A 550 3.83 32.73 -2.23
N GLY A 551 3.60 33.37 -1.08
CA GLY A 551 2.82 34.60 -0.98
C GLY A 551 1.31 34.41 -0.91
N SER A 552 0.59 35.49 -0.65
CA SER A 552 -0.87 35.49 -0.44
C SER A 552 -1.69 35.14 -1.68
N ASP A 553 -1.07 35.18 -2.86
CA ASP A 553 -1.64 34.81 -4.15
C ASP A 553 -1.28 33.37 -4.58
N PHE A 554 -0.59 32.61 -3.71
CA PHE A 554 -0.10 31.27 -3.99
C PHE A 554 0.73 31.20 -5.27
N SER A 555 1.58 32.21 -5.49
CA SER A 555 2.44 32.29 -6.66
C SER A 555 3.33 31.05 -6.75
N ARG A 556 3.22 30.29 -7.85
CA ARG A 556 4.05 29.10 -8.05
C ARG A 556 5.43 29.52 -8.54
N SER A 557 6.45 29.02 -7.85
CA SER A 557 7.86 29.28 -8.14
C SER A 557 8.67 28.00 -8.01
N TYR A 558 9.82 27.98 -8.67
CA TYR A 558 10.69 26.82 -8.74
C TYR A 558 12.06 27.21 -8.20
N LEU A 559 12.59 26.42 -7.28
CA LEU A 559 13.90 26.66 -6.66
C LEU A 559 14.80 25.46 -6.85
N LEU A 560 16.07 25.71 -7.15
CA LEU A 560 17.12 24.69 -7.15
C LEU A 560 17.31 24.13 -5.73
N VAL A 561 17.38 22.81 -5.59
CA VAL A 561 17.57 22.13 -4.31
C VAL A 561 19.04 21.88 -4.03
N ASP A 562 19.54 22.45 -2.94
CA ASP A 562 20.98 22.50 -2.66
C ASP A 562 21.28 22.17 -1.19
N THR A 563 21.91 21.01 -0.96
CA THR A 563 22.38 20.58 0.37
C THR A 563 23.70 21.22 0.80
N GLY A 564 24.39 21.93 -0.10
CA GLY A 564 25.65 22.65 0.12
C GLY A 564 25.47 24.13 0.49
N THR A 565 24.24 24.63 0.61
CA THR A 565 23.94 26.01 1.04
C THR A 565 22.90 26.07 2.17
N ASP A 566 22.95 27.14 2.96
CA ASP A 566 22.14 27.37 4.14
C ASP A 566 21.16 28.54 4.01
N LEU A 567 20.98 29.08 2.80
CA LEU A 567 20.04 30.15 2.53
C LEU A 567 18.95 29.69 1.54
N VAL A 568 17.69 29.85 1.93
CA VAL A 568 16.59 29.89 0.96
C VAL A 568 16.48 31.29 0.38
N TRP A 569 16.48 31.44 -0.94
CA TRP A 569 16.28 32.74 -1.60
C TRP A 569 15.49 32.63 -2.90
N TRP A 570 14.71 33.69 -3.17
CA TRP A 570 13.97 33.89 -4.42
C TRP A 570 14.42 35.16 -5.10
N GLN A 571 14.38 35.17 -6.43
CA GLN A 571 14.42 36.39 -7.20
C GLN A 571 13.12 37.17 -7.01
N CYS A 572 13.22 38.43 -6.61
CA CYS A 572 12.06 39.25 -6.27
C CYS A 572 11.85 40.39 -7.26
N GLY A 573 10.65 40.50 -7.83
CA GLY A 573 10.19 41.62 -8.63
C GLY A 573 9.71 42.81 -7.79
N PRO A 574 9.72 44.04 -8.33
CA PRO A 574 10.42 44.44 -9.56
C PRO A 574 11.95 44.41 -9.37
N CYS A 575 12.68 44.02 -10.41
CA CYS A 575 14.15 43.88 -10.38
C CYS A 575 14.78 44.17 -11.74
N SER A 576 15.85 44.98 -11.75
CA SER A 576 16.55 45.41 -12.96
C SER A 576 17.88 44.69 -13.23
N ARG A 577 18.48 44.03 -12.20
CA ARG A 577 19.74 43.27 -12.32
C ARG A 577 19.53 41.77 -12.06
N CYS A 578 18.35 41.30 -12.42
CA CYS A 578 17.92 39.92 -12.28
C CYS A 578 18.11 39.18 -13.60
N TYR A 579 18.55 37.92 -13.54
CA TYR A 579 18.60 37.04 -14.70
C TYR A 579 17.18 36.72 -15.18
N LYS A 580 17.02 36.49 -16.49
CA LYS A 580 15.72 36.30 -17.13
C LYS A 580 15.20 34.88 -16.90
N GLN A 581 13.98 34.77 -16.39
CA GLN A 581 13.26 33.50 -16.26
C GLN A 581 12.67 33.04 -17.60
N ILE A 582 12.67 31.73 -17.85
CA ILE A 582 12.16 31.12 -19.09
C ILE A 582 10.68 30.76 -18.94
N TYR A 583 10.29 30.13 -17.83
CA TYR A 583 8.96 29.52 -17.68
C TYR A 583 8.00 30.30 -16.78
N HIS A 584 8.50 30.97 -15.74
CA HIS A 584 7.67 31.61 -14.72
C HIS A 584 8.06 33.06 -14.47
N PRO A 585 7.10 33.95 -14.19
CA PRO A 585 7.40 35.32 -13.83
C PRO A 585 8.12 35.37 -12.48
N ILE A 586 9.02 36.34 -12.34
CA ILE A 586 9.72 36.63 -11.09
C ILE A 586 8.69 36.85 -9.98
N TYR A 587 8.94 36.28 -8.79
CA TYR A 587 8.06 36.46 -7.64
C TYR A 587 7.85 37.95 -7.32
N ASN A 588 6.62 38.44 -7.45
CA ASN A 588 6.33 39.85 -7.20
C ASN A 588 6.05 40.12 -5.71
N SER A 589 7.12 40.40 -4.96
CA SER A 589 7.01 40.69 -3.53
C SER A 589 6.09 41.86 -3.19
N THR A 590 5.84 42.78 -4.13
CA THR A 590 4.95 43.94 -3.89
C THR A 590 3.47 43.61 -4.02
N ALA A 591 3.12 42.49 -4.68
CA ALA A 591 1.74 42.04 -4.84
C ALA A 591 1.26 41.18 -3.66
N SER A 592 2.18 40.57 -2.90
CA SER A 592 1.85 39.73 -1.75
C SER A 592 1.50 40.54 -0.50
N LYS A 593 0.38 40.22 0.13
CA LYS A 593 -0.08 40.83 1.39
C LYS A 593 0.64 40.28 2.62
N THR A 594 1.26 39.11 2.51
CA THR A 594 1.92 38.40 3.61
C THR A 594 3.43 38.64 3.65
N PHE A 595 3.97 39.34 2.63
CA PHE A 595 5.37 39.73 2.50
C PHE A 595 5.78 40.73 3.57
N GLN A 596 6.92 40.48 4.22
CA GLN A 596 7.48 41.40 5.21
C GLN A 596 8.99 41.53 5.03
N LYS A 597 9.47 42.74 4.75
CA LYS A 597 10.91 43.03 4.72
C LYS A 597 11.46 43.09 6.14
N ILE A 598 12.64 42.50 6.37
CA ILE A 598 13.25 42.44 7.71
C ILE A 598 13.97 43.76 8.04
N ASP A 599 13.52 44.40 9.11
CA ASP A 599 14.20 45.53 9.72
C ASP A 599 15.29 45.04 10.68
N CYS A 600 16.55 45.30 10.32
CA CYS A 600 17.72 44.87 11.09
C CYS A 600 18.05 45.77 12.28
N THR A 601 17.35 46.90 12.46
CA THR A 601 17.59 47.87 13.54
C THR A 601 16.72 47.64 14.79
N LYS A 602 15.86 46.63 14.79
CA LYS A 602 15.03 46.26 15.94
C LYS A 602 15.80 45.32 16.87
N ASP A 603 15.65 45.49 18.19
CA ASP A 603 16.38 44.75 19.24
C ASP A 603 16.23 43.22 19.20
N ASN A 604 15.25 42.69 18.45
CA ASN A 604 15.01 41.25 18.27
C ASN A 604 14.96 40.86 16.79
N SER A 605 15.80 41.48 15.95
CA SER A 605 15.84 41.21 14.51
C SER A 605 16.39 39.82 14.21
N SER A 606 15.75 39.11 13.29
CA SER A 606 16.22 37.81 12.78
C SER A 606 17.36 37.94 11.76
N CYS A 607 18.09 39.06 11.72
CA CYS A 607 19.24 39.28 10.84
C CYS A 607 20.52 38.71 11.49
N ILE A 608 21.12 37.68 10.88
CA ILE A 608 22.28 36.98 11.44
C ILE A 608 23.57 37.73 11.08
N THR A 609 23.81 38.88 11.72
CA THR A 609 25.00 39.72 11.42
C THR A 609 26.33 39.13 11.90
N GLU A 610 26.29 38.02 12.64
CA GLU A 610 27.49 37.24 13.01
C GLU A 610 28.12 36.55 11.79
N ASP A 611 27.32 36.29 10.75
CA ASP A 611 27.76 35.77 9.47
C ASP A 611 28.08 36.97 8.53
N PRO A 612 29.36 37.19 8.13
CA PRO A 612 29.75 38.23 7.18
C PRO A 612 29.00 38.31 5.85
N ALA A 613 28.29 37.27 5.40
CA ALA A 613 27.44 37.33 4.23
C ALA A 613 26.18 38.17 4.47
N PHE A 614 25.83 38.42 5.74
CA PHE A 614 24.68 39.22 6.14
C PHE A 614 25.12 40.50 6.84
N LYS A 615 24.60 41.64 6.37
CA LYS A 615 24.95 42.95 6.90
C LYS A 615 23.72 43.81 7.12
N CYS A 616 23.58 44.36 8.32
CA CYS A 616 22.57 45.38 8.57
C CYS A 616 22.97 46.70 7.88
N ILE A 617 22.13 47.18 6.97
CA ILE A 617 22.27 48.50 6.35
C ILE A 617 21.43 49.49 7.15
N GLU A 618 22.01 50.01 8.24
CA GLU A 618 21.31 50.83 9.24
C GLU A 618 20.50 51.98 8.64
N LYS A 619 21.11 52.74 7.72
CA LYS A 619 20.46 53.89 7.05
C LYS A 619 19.18 53.53 6.32
N MET A 620 19.12 52.33 5.74
CA MET A 620 17.98 51.84 4.96
C MET A 620 17.15 50.81 5.74
N ARG A 621 17.53 50.53 7.01
CA ARG A 621 16.85 49.65 7.96
C ARG A 621 16.53 48.27 7.37
N TYR A 622 17.48 47.64 6.68
CA TYR A 622 17.29 46.28 6.17
C TYR A 622 18.53 45.40 6.28
N CYS A 623 18.29 44.11 6.44
CA CYS A 623 19.33 43.08 6.44
C CYS A 623 19.71 42.74 4.99
N ARG A 624 20.89 43.15 4.53
CA ARG A 624 21.45 42.78 3.22
C ARG A 624 22.06 41.39 3.31
N TYR A 625 21.87 40.56 2.29
CA TYR A 625 22.69 39.36 2.10
C TYR A 625 23.53 39.48 0.83
N ASP A 626 24.68 38.82 0.83
CA ASP A 626 25.65 38.81 -0.26
C ASP A 626 26.34 37.44 -0.29
N ILE A 627 25.86 36.53 -1.15
CA ILE A 627 26.29 35.14 -1.18
C ILE A 627 27.01 34.83 -2.50
N PRO A 628 28.33 34.60 -2.47
CA PRO A 628 29.09 34.09 -3.62
C PRO A 628 29.08 32.56 -3.66
N TYR A 629 28.93 32.01 -4.87
CA TYR A 629 28.96 30.56 -5.12
C TYR A 629 30.26 30.13 -5.81
N ALA A 630 30.65 28.86 -5.63
CA ALA A 630 31.90 28.31 -6.16
C ALA A 630 32.04 28.37 -7.69
N SER A 631 30.93 28.35 -8.44
CA SER A 631 30.92 28.57 -9.90
C SER A 631 31.25 30.01 -10.31
N GLY A 632 31.42 30.92 -9.35
CA GLY A 632 31.66 32.34 -9.61
C GLY A 632 30.40 33.15 -9.89
N ILE A 633 29.21 32.55 -9.70
CA ILE A 633 27.93 33.26 -9.65
C ILE A 633 27.70 33.85 -8.25
N GLN A 634 26.86 34.88 -8.15
CA GLN A 634 26.62 35.59 -6.89
C GLN A 634 25.15 36.03 -6.81
N SER A 635 24.56 35.94 -5.62
CA SER A 635 23.24 36.50 -5.35
C SER A 635 23.31 37.55 -4.26
N VAL A 636 22.80 38.74 -4.57
CA VAL A 636 22.76 39.88 -3.64
C VAL A 636 21.33 40.38 -3.50
N GLY A 637 20.92 40.65 -2.27
CA GLY A 637 19.56 41.09 -1.98
C GLY A 637 19.37 41.54 -0.53
N PHE A 638 18.16 41.34 -0.03
CA PHE A 638 17.84 41.62 1.37
C PHE A 638 16.98 40.51 1.96
N MET A 639 17.06 40.30 3.28
CA MET A 639 16.23 39.33 3.97
C MET A 639 14.80 39.82 4.10
N ALA A 640 13.86 38.90 3.88
CA ALA A 640 12.43 39.08 4.00
C ALA A 640 11.82 37.85 4.70
N SER A 641 10.57 37.94 5.11
CA SER A 641 9.75 36.79 5.46
C SER A 641 8.51 36.74 4.58
N GLU A 642 8.07 35.52 4.28
CA GLU A 642 6.87 35.24 3.50
C GLU A 642 6.25 33.92 3.94
N VAL A 643 4.97 33.75 3.65
CA VAL A 643 4.26 32.48 3.81
C VAL A 643 4.48 31.62 2.57
N ILE A 644 5.00 30.41 2.78
CA ILE A 644 4.96 29.34 1.78
C ILE A 644 3.85 28.36 2.12
N THR A 645 3.21 27.81 1.10
CA THR A 645 2.16 26.79 1.25
C THR A 645 2.65 25.47 0.66
N PHE A 646 2.53 24.42 1.46
CA PHE A 646 2.88 23.06 1.05
C PHE A 646 1.78 22.53 0.13
N THR A 647 2.19 21.95 -1.00
CA THR A 647 1.27 21.53 -2.05
C THR A 647 0.40 20.32 -1.67
N SER A 648 0.79 19.57 -0.63
CA SER A 648 0.20 18.27 -0.30
C SER A 648 -0.80 18.30 0.86
N ASP A 649 -0.66 19.20 1.82
CA ASP A 649 -1.55 19.29 2.98
C ASP A 649 -2.13 20.71 3.19
N HIS A 650 -1.83 21.63 2.26
CA HIS A 650 -2.22 23.04 2.30
C HIS A 650 -1.81 23.77 3.59
N LYS A 651 -0.91 23.18 4.39
CA LYS A 651 -0.34 23.89 5.52
C LYS A 651 0.51 25.04 5.00
N SER A 652 0.57 26.08 5.79
CA SER A 652 1.30 27.28 5.45
C SER A 652 2.30 27.56 6.55
N GLN A 653 3.55 27.81 6.17
CA GLN A 653 4.61 28.15 7.10
C GLN A 653 5.21 29.49 6.71
N ARG A 654 5.38 30.36 7.69
CA ARG A 654 6.17 31.58 7.49
C ARG A 654 7.65 31.22 7.56
N ILE A 655 8.37 31.56 6.50
CA ILE A 655 9.81 31.38 6.40
C ILE A 655 10.50 32.73 6.14
N MET A 656 11.73 32.82 6.59
CA MET A 656 12.73 33.81 6.27
C MET A 656 13.45 33.40 4.98
N PHE A 657 13.68 34.34 4.09
CA PHE A 657 14.37 34.07 2.83
C PHE A 657 15.10 35.31 2.30
N GLY A 658 16.07 35.08 1.43
CA GLY A 658 16.75 36.12 0.67
C GLY A 658 15.89 36.59 -0.50
N CYS A 659 15.48 37.85 -0.49
CA CYS A 659 14.82 38.50 -1.62
C CYS A 659 15.88 39.08 -2.57
N GLY A 660 16.26 38.30 -3.58
CA GLY A 660 17.34 38.59 -4.53
C GLY A 660 16.99 39.72 -5.49
N LYS A 661 17.94 40.65 -5.65
CA LYS A 661 17.79 41.85 -6.50
C LYS A 661 18.94 42.08 -7.47
N ASN A 662 20.04 41.34 -7.33
CA ASN A 662 21.18 41.42 -8.24
C ASN A 662 21.86 40.05 -8.36
N GLN A 663 21.86 39.50 -9.56
CA GLN A 663 22.54 38.25 -9.92
C GLN A 663 23.46 38.41 -11.15
N ASN A 664 23.58 39.62 -11.70
CA ASN A 664 24.40 39.89 -12.89
C ASN A 664 25.86 40.21 -12.56
N GLY A 665 26.29 40.02 -11.29
CA GLY A 665 27.63 40.37 -10.82
C GLY A 665 28.68 39.27 -10.95
N GLY A 666 28.27 38.05 -11.31
CA GLY A 666 29.14 36.88 -11.43
C GLY A 666 29.80 36.71 -12.79
N LYS A 667 30.74 35.76 -12.90
CA LYS A 667 31.41 35.39 -14.17
C LYS A 667 30.50 34.58 -15.10
N VAL A 668 29.48 33.93 -14.55
CA VAL A 668 28.48 33.09 -15.22
C VAL A 668 27.08 33.53 -14.76
N MET A 669 26.03 33.21 -15.50
CA MET A 669 24.64 33.54 -15.13
C MET A 669 23.89 32.31 -14.60
N PHE A 670 22.89 32.53 -13.73
CA PHE A 670 21.97 31.46 -13.32
C PHE A 670 21.11 31.00 -14.51
N SER A 671 20.74 29.71 -14.52
CA SER A 671 19.76 29.20 -15.48
C SER A 671 18.39 29.84 -15.24
N GLY A 672 17.71 30.23 -16.33
CA GLY A 672 16.36 30.78 -16.26
C GLY A 672 15.27 29.74 -15.96
N ALA A 673 15.62 28.47 -15.74
CA ALA A 673 14.69 27.39 -15.41
C ALA A 673 14.17 27.45 -13.96
N TYR A 674 14.92 28.07 -13.05
CA TYR A 674 14.53 28.25 -11.66
C TYR A 674 14.68 29.72 -11.24
N SER A 675 13.99 30.08 -10.17
CA SER A 675 13.85 31.46 -9.66
C SER A 675 14.70 31.75 -8.43
N GLY A 676 15.51 30.80 -7.97
CA GLY A 676 16.36 30.91 -6.79
C GLY A 676 16.82 29.54 -6.29
N ILE A 677 17.27 29.47 -5.04
CA ILE A 677 17.81 28.26 -4.42
C ILE A 677 17.12 28.01 -3.06
N VAL A 678 16.78 26.75 -2.78
CA VAL A 678 16.36 26.28 -1.46
C VAL A 678 17.53 25.56 -0.79
N GLY A 679 18.17 26.24 0.17
CA GLY A 679 19.24 25.66 0.97
C GLY A 679 18.73 24.65 1.99
N LEU A 680 19.36 23.46 2.00
CA LEU A 680 19.03 22.33 2.88
C LEU A 680 20.10 22.02 3.93
N SER A 681 21.09 22.90 4.13
CA SER A 681 22.15 22.73 5.15
C SER A 681 21.62 22.54 6.58
N ARG A 682 22.48 21.96 7.43
CA ARG A 682 22.22 21.56 8.82
C ARG A 682 21.95 22.75 9.74
N ARG A 683 21.20 22.46 10.81
CA ARG A 683 20.93 23.38 11.91
C ARG A 683 22.11 23.39 12.90
N VAL A 684 22.79 24.52 13.04
CA VAL A 684 24.07 24.61 13.79
C VAL A 684 23.90 24.83 15.31
N ASN A 685 22.80 25.40 15.82
CA ASN A 685 22.61 25.60 17.27
C ASN A 685 21.12 25.68 17.68
N PRO A 686 20.66 24.93 18.72
CA PRO A 686 19.29 24.97 19.19
C PRO A 686 18.82 26.27 19.83
N ASN A 687 19.76 27.07 20.36
CA ASN A 687 19.48 28.32 21.08
C ASN A 687 19.78 29.57 20.25
N ASP A 688 20.25 29.41 19.01
CA ASP A 688 20.29 30.52 18.04
C ASP A 688 18.95 30.59 17.31
N PRO A 689 18.45 31.81 17.01
CA PRO A 689 17.25 31.99 16.23
C PRO A 689 17.51 31.64 14.74
N GLY A 690 17.73 30.35 14.47
CA GLY A 690 17.52 29.65 13.20
C GLY A 690 18.36 30.13 12.02
N GLY A 691 19.25 29.27 11.52
CA GLY A 691 19.84 29.46 10.19
C GLY A 691 18.75 29.59 9.11
N TYR A 692 19.11 30.17 7.96
CA TYR A 692 18.14 30.45 6.89
C TYR A 692 17.83 29.23 6.00
N SER A 693 18.26 28.03 6.39
CA SER A 693 18.01 26.81 5.63
C SER A 693 16.60 26.31 5.89
N LEU A 694 15.99 25.67 4.89
CA LEU A 694 14.61 25.20 5.01
C LEU A 694 14.43 24.19 6.16
N PRO A 695 15.29 23.16 6.35
CA PRO A 695 15.17 22.26 7.49
C PRO A 695 15.24 23.00 8.84
N SER A 696 16.14 23.98 8.97
CA SER A 696 16.29 24.77 10.20
C SER A 696 15.03 25.55 10.55
N GLN A 697 14.40 26.17 9.55
CA GLN A 697 13.20 26.97 9.72
C GLN A 697 11.94 26.14 9.98
N LEU A 698 11.93 24.88 9.52
CA LEU A 698 10.86 23.91 9.77
C LEU A 698 11.08 23.10 11.06
N ASN A 699 12.14 23.40 11.83
CA ASN A 699 12.59 22.60 12.98
C ASN A 699 12.75 21.11 12.64
N ALA A 700 13.19 20.81 11.42
CA ALA A 700 13.38 19.45 10.95
C ALA A 700 14.80 18.97 11.25
N THR A 701 14.93 17.95 12.09
CA THR A 701 16.19 17.21 12.28
C THR A 701 16.36 16.09 11.27
N LEU A 702 15.25 15.69 10.63
CA LEU A 702 15.20 14.67 9.60
C LEU A 702 14.60 15.27 8.33
N PHE A 703 15.26 15.09 7.20
CA PHE A 703 14.66 15.35 5.89
C PHE A 703 15.12 14.30 4.88
N ALA A 704 14.28 14.04 3.90
CA ALA A 704 14.51 12.99 2.93
C ALA A 704 14.04 13.45 1.56
N PHE A 705 14.81 13.15 0.54
CA PHE A 705 14.39 13.33 -0.85
C PHE A 705 14.97 12.21 -1.71
N CYS A 706 14.21 11.83 -2.70
CA CYS A 706 14.61 10.84 -3.67
C CYS A 706 15.04 11.62 -4.91
N LEU A 707 16.24 11.36 -5.42
CA LEU A 707 16.76 12.08 -6.57
C LEU A 707 16.20 11.44 -7.84
N PRO A 708 15.27 12.08 -8.58
CA PRO A 708 14.79 11.51 -9.83
C PRO A 708 15.95 11.44 -10.84
N SER A 709 16.06 10.33 -11.58
CA SER A 709 17.01 10.24 -12.70
C SER A 709 16.52 11.08 -13.88
N PHE A 710 17.45 11.44 -14.77
CA PHE A 710 17.13 12.17 -16.01
C PHE A 710 16.08 11.43 -16.87
N ASP A 711 16.19 10.11 -16.96
CA ASP A 711 15.31 9.27 -17.79
C ASP A 711 14.01 8.83 -17.10
N SER A 712 13.88 9.04 -15.79
CA SER A 712 12.67 8.66 -15.05
C SER A 712 11.40 9.27 -15.64
N GLY A 713 11.49 10.52 -16.13
CA GLY A 713 10.32 11.27 -16.59
C GLY A 713 9.25 11.45 -15.51
N GLU A 714 9.61 11.27 -14.24
CA GLU A 714 8.74 11.33 -13.07
C GLU A 714 9.22 12.38 -12.08
N SER A 715 8.27 12.89 -11.28
CA SER A 715 8.56 13.82 -10.19
C SER A 715 8.70 13.06 -8.88
N SER A 716 9.69 13.42 -8.09
CA SER A 716 9.94 12.87 -6.76
C SER A 716 9.38 13.79 -5.65
N ILE A 717 9.71 13.47 -4.40
CA ILE A 717 9.33 14.21 -3.20
C ILE A 717 10.56 14.66 -2.41
N LEU A 718 10.44 15.84 -1.82
CA LEU A 718 11.26 16.33 -0.71
C LEU A 718 10.37 16.44 0.52
N SER A 719 10.65 15.66 1.55
CA SER A 719 9.89 15.61 2.80
C SER A 719 10.73 15.99 4.01
N PHE A 720 10.10 16.71 4.94
CA PHE A 720 10.69 17.05 6.23
C PHE A 720 10.00 16.27 7.35
N ASN A 721 10.76 15.91 8.40
CA ASN A 721 10.31 15.13 9.55
C ASN A 721 9.77 13.72 9.23
N LYS A 722 9.99 13.23 8.00
CA LYS A 722 9.68 11.87 7.60
C LYS A 722 10.69 11.36 6.58
N ALA A 723 11.11 10.11 6.77
CA ALA A 723 11.86 9.32 5.80
C ALA A 723 10.87 8.37 5.09
N PRO A 724 10.61 8.55 3.79
CA PRO A 724 9.67 7.71 3.05
C PRO A 724 10.20 6.28 2.79
N TRP A 725 11.51 6.07 2.87
CA TRP A 725 12.16 4.81 2.48
C TRP A 725 12.87 4.14 3.67
N PRO A 726 12.68 2.83 3.88
CA PRO A 726 13.37 2.08 4.92
C PRO A 726 14.83 1.82 4.49
N GLY A 727 15.72 2.77 4.80
CA GLY A 727 17.11 2.73 4.33
C GLY A 727 17.86 1.43 4.62
N ALA A 728 18.55 0.90 3.62
CA ALA A 728 19.31 -0.36 3.70
C ALA A 728 20.83 -0.16 3.76
N ARG A 729 21.34 1.03 3.43
CA ARG A 729 22.76 1.40 3.48
C ARG A 729 22.97 2.66 4.31
N MET A 730 24.03 2.70 5.10
CA MET A 730 24.28 3.79 6.04
C MET A 730 25.69 4.37 5.88
N ALA A 731 25.77 5.70 5.89
CA ALA A 731 26.97 6.47 6.18
C ALA A 731 26.78 7.27 7.47
N LYS A 732 27.88 7.57 8.14
CA LYS A 732 27.88 8.46 9.29
C LYS A 732 28.07 9.89 8.82
N LEU A 733 27.19 10.77 9.27
CA LEU A 733 27.41 12.20 9.11
C LEU A 733 28.46 12.67 10.12
N ILE A 734 29.59 13.16 9.63
CA ILE A 734 30.69 13.63 10.48
C ILE A 734 30.50 15.13 10.78
N PRO A 735 30.55 15.57 12.05
CA PRO A 735 30.56 16.99 12.36
C PRO A 735 31.90 17.64 11.97
N ASN A 736 31.84 18.78 11.28
CA ASN A 736 32.98 19.66 11.05
C ASN A 736 32.79 20.94 11.88
N TYR A 737 33.71 21.26 12.78
CA TYR A 737 33.54 22.41 13.67
C TYR A 737 33.72 23.76 12.98
N ARG A 738 34.46 23.82 11.87
CA ARG A 738 34.55 25.04 11.08
C ARG A 738 33.31 25.24 10.23
N LEU A 739 32.79 24.15 9.66
CA LEU A 739 31.70 24.12 8.68
C LEU A 739 30.51 23.29 9.19
N PRO A 740 29.93 23.64 10.36
CA PRO A 740 28.93 22.80 11.02
C PRO A 740 27.61 22.69 10.26
N GLN A 741 27.37 23.58 9.29
CA GLN A 741 26.18 23.61 8.45
C GLN A 741 26.23 22.57 7.31
N LEU A 742 27.41 22.07 6.92
CA LEU A 742 27.55 21.15 5.78
C LEU A 742 27.45 19.68 6.20
N HIS A 743 26.98 18.84 5.29
CA HIS A 743 26.78 17.41 5.50
C HIS A 743 28.02 16.61 5.11
N PHE A 744 28.97 16.47 6.03
CA PHE A 744 30.13 15.62 5.79
C PHE A 744 29.81 14.15 6.03
N VAL A 745 30.40 13.25 5.24
CA VAL A 745 30.24 11.79 5.34
C VAL A 745 31.57 11.08 5.47
N ASP A 746 31.55 9.89 6.07
CA ASP A 746 32.72 9.08 6.41
C ASP A 746 33.17 8.15 5.28
N LEU A 747 33.46 8.69 4.09
CA LEU A 747 33.99 7.87 2.98
C LEU A 747 35.29 7.16 3.40
N TYR A 748 35.33 5.84 3.23
CA TYR A 748 36.41 4.97 3.66
C TYR A 748 37.30 4.54 2.49
N THR A 749 36.71 3.92 1.46
CA THR A 749 37.44 3.43 0.27
C THR A 749 36.54 3.39 -0.97
N ILE A 750 37.16 3.33 -2.15
CA ILE A 750 36.50 3.30 -3.46
C ILE A 750 37.04 2.10 -4.25
N PHE A 751 36.15 1.38 -4.91
CA PHE A 751 36.49 0.35 -5.90
C PHE A 751 35.98 0.75 -7.27
N ILE A 752 36.76 0.46 -8.29
CA ILE A 752 36.35 0.46 -9.70
C ILE A 752 36.37 -1.01 -10.12
N ASP A 753 35.21 -1.55 -10.46
CA ASP A 753 34.95 -3.00 -10.53
C ASP A 753 35.48 -3.72 -9.28
N ASP A 754 36.58 -4.47 -9.43
CA ASP A 754 37.24 -5.20 -8.34
C ASP A 754 38.58 -4.59 -7.92
N LYS A 755 39.04 -3.52 -8.57
CA LYS A 755 40.27 -2.79 -8.23
C LYS A 755 40.00 -1.73 -7.15
N GLU A 756 40.68 -1.86 -6.03
CA GLU A 756 40.68 -0.84 -4.98
C GLU A 756 41.49 0.38 -5.43
N VAL A 757 40.90 1.58 -5.35
CA VAL A 757 41.62 2.84 -5.55
C VAL A 757 42.42 3.14 -4.28
N PRO A 758 43.76 3.23 -4.33
CA PRO A 758 44.56 3.47 -3.14
C PRO A 758 44.16 4.79 -2.47
N VAL A 759 43.88 4.76 -1.16
CA VAL A 759 43.45 5.92 -0.38
C VAL A 759 44.53 6.39 0.59
N LYS A 760 44.81 7.70 0.61
CA LYS A 760 45.57 8.40 1.65
C LYS A 760 44.59 9.04 2.64
N PRO A 761 44.82 8.95 3.96
CA PRO A 761 43.94 9.54 4.97
C PRO A 761 43.64 11.03 4.75
N SER A 762 44.58 11.80 4.20
CA SER A 762 44.43 13.24 3.95
C SER A 762 43.32 13.63 2.98
N TRP A 763 42.80 12.70 2.17
CA TRP A 763 41.71 12.99 1.23
C TRP A 763 40.34 12.96 1.89
N TRP A 764 40.14 12.07 2.88
CA TRP A 764 38.83 11.88 3.54
C TRP A 764 38.80 12.41 4.96
N GLN A 765 39.94 12.43 5.66
CA GLN A 765 40.02 12.90 7.02
C GLN A 765 40.24 14.41 7.06
N PHE A 766 39.63 15.04 8.07
CA PHE A 766 39.89 16.42 8.39
C PHE A 766 41.37 16.62 8.75
N GLY A 767 42.03 17.53 8.04
CA GLY A 767 43.36 17.99 8.41
C GLY A 767 43.36 18.70 9.77
N LYS A 768 44.54 19.08 10.27
CA LYS A 768 44.70 19.77 11.58
C LYS A 768 43.84 21.02 11.75
N ASN A 769 43.43 21.61 10.64
CA ASN A 769 42.60 22.80 10.55
C ASN A 769 41.12 22.50 10.23
N PHE A 770 40.65 21.25 10.32
CA PHE A 770 39.31 20.87 9.84
C PHE A 770 39.06 21.18 8.36
N ASN A 771 40.13 21.29 7.58
CA ASN A 771 40.08 21.36 6.12
C ASN A 771 39.95 19.94 5.54
N GLY A 772 39.28 19.80 4.41
CA GLY A 772 39.07 18.52 3.73
C GLY A 772 37.80 17.77 4.18
N GLY A 773 37.70 16.50 3.80
CA GLY A 773 36.51 15.67 4.00
C GLY A 773 35.61 15.59 2.77
N VAL A 774 34.52 14.81 2.90
CA VAL A 774 33.58 14.53 1.82
C VAL A 774 32.22 15.12 2.14
N ILE A 775 31.71 16.01 1.29
CA ILE A 775 30.43 16.71 1.46
C ILE A 775 29.43 16.12 0.47
N VAL A 776 28.20 15.89 0.93
CA VAL A 776 27.08 15.57 0.02
C VAL A 776 26.43 16.86 -0.46
N ASP A 777 26.54 17.13 -1.76
CA ASP A 777 26.15 18.41 -2.36
C ASP A 777 25.30 18.21 -3.63
N THR A 778 23.97 18.32 -3.47
CA THR A 778 23.02 18.25 -4.59
C THR A 778 23.04 19.49 -5.49
N GLY A 779 23.66 20.58 -5.05
CA GLY A 779 23.90 21.77 -5.86
C GLY A 779 25.06 21.61 -6.85
N THR A 780 25.73 20.46 -6.82
CA THR A 780 26.86 20.10 -7.69
C THR A 780 26.47 18.87 -8.53
N ILE A 781 26.56 18.97 -9.86
CA ILE A 781 26.15 17.89 -10.78
C ILE A 781 26.99 16.63 -10.60
N ILE A 782 28.30 16.72 -10.83
CA ILE A 782 29.22 15.58 -10.82
C ILE A 782 30.16 15.62 -9.62
N THR A 783 30.62 14.46 -9.18
CA THR A 783 31.52 14.37 -8.04
C THR A 783 32.86 15.02 -8.32
N HIS A 784 33.30 15.90 -7.41
CA HIS A 784 34.60 16.56 -7.47
C HIS A 784 35.54 15.96 -6.44
N PHE A 785 36.66 15.42 -6.86
CA PHE A 785 37.72 14.92 -5.99
C PHE A 785 38.89 15.91 -5.91
N PRO A 786 39.66 15.91 -4.79
CA PRO A 786 40.97 16.54 -4.77
C PRO A 786 41.81 16.06 -5.96
N GLN A 787 42.50 16.99 -6.64
CA GLN A 787 43.18 16.73 -7.91
C GLN A 787 44.07 15.47 -7.88
N ASP A 788 44.85 15.28 -6.81
CA ASP A 788 45.76 14.13 -6.66
C ASP A 788 45.00 12.79 -6.59
N PHE A 789 43.86 12.76 -5.90
CA PHE A 789 43.04 11.55 -5.83
C PHE A 789 42.37 11.28 -7.18
N TYR A 790 41.87 12.34 -7.82
CA TYR A 790 41.20 12.26 -9.10
C TYR A 790 42.10 11.64 -10.18
N ILE A 791 43.36 12.06 -10.26
CA ILE A 791 44.32 11.50 -11.23
C ILE A 791 44.42 9.98 -11.07
N LEU A 792 44.55 9.50 -9.83
CA LEU A 792 44.65 8.06 -9.55
C LEU A 792 43.35 7.31 -9.87
N PHE A 793 42.21 7.86 -9.45
CA PHE A 793 40.88 7.30 -9.73
C PHE A 793 40.66 7.19 -11.24
N ARG A 794 40.92 8.27 -11.98
CA ARG A 794 40.77 8.36 -13.43
C ARG A 794 41.69 7.38 -14.15
N ASP A 795 42.95 7.29 -13.77
CA ASP A 795 43.91 6.41 -14.43
C ASP A 795 43.57 4.92 -14.22
N ILE A 796 43.07 4.56 -13.03
CA ILE A 796 42.55 3.20 -12.78
C ILE A 796 41.29 2.96 -13.61
N PHE A 797 40.35 3.90 -13.65
CA PHE A 797 39.14 3.79 -14.47
C PHE A 797 39.48 3.56 -15.94
N ARG A 798 40.37 4.38 -16.51
CA ARG A 798 40.85 4.23 -17.89
C ARG A 798 41.50 2.87 -18.15
N SER A 799 42.16 2.28 -17.16
CA SER A 799 42.78 0.96 -17.29
C SER A 799 41.79 -0.20 -17.30
N GLU A 800 40.56 0.01 -16.81
CA GLU A 800 39.49 -1.00 -16.79
C GLU A 800 38.54 -0.89 -17.99
N VAL A 801 38.60 0.20 -18.76
CA VAL A 801 37.80 0.34 -19.99
C VAL A 801 38.48 -0.41 -21.13
N GLU A 802 37.86 -1.49 -21.58
CA GLU A 802 38.32 -2.31 -22.70
C GLU A 802 37.58 -1.93 -24.01
N ASP A 803 38.23 -2.13 -25.15
CA ASP A 803 37.62 -2.05 -26.50
C ASP A 803 36.96 -0.72 -26.92
N LEU A 804 37.21 0.38 -26.20
CA LEU A 804 36.74 1.73 -26.56
C LEU A 804 37.88 2.70 -26.84
N GLN A 805 37.73 3.47 -27.92
CA GLN A 805 38.68 4.52 -28.25
C GLN A 805 38.39 5.78 -27.44
N MET A 806 39.39 6.23 -26.67
CA MET A 806 39.35 7.51 -25.98
C MET A 806 39.47 8.66 -26.99
N VAL A 807 38.71 9.72 -26.77
CA VAL A 807 38.70 10.92 -27.62
C VAL A 807 39.89 11.80 -27.27
N ASP A 808 40.69 12.20 -28.27
CA ASP A 808 41.88 13.03 -28.07
C ASP A 808 41.55 14.47 -27.61
N ASN A 809 40.40 15.00 -28.03
CA ASN A 809 39.87 16.31 -27.65
C ASN A 809 38.46 16.18 -27.09
N PRO A 810 38.31 15.87 -25.79
CA PRO A 810 37.00 15.73 -25.15
C PRO A 810 36.24 17.07 -25.13
N ILE A 811 34.92 16.99 -24.95
CA ILE A 811 34.03 18.15 -24.78
C ILE A 811 34.47 18.96 -23.56
N GLU A 812 34.40 20.30 -23.65
CA GLU A 812 34.82 21.21 -22.58
C GLU A 812 34.24 20.79 -21.21
N ASP A 813 35.07 20.88 -20.16
CA ASP A 813 34.87 20.42 -18.77
C ASP A 813 35.08 18.93 -18.45
N PHE A 814 35.27 18.05 -19.44
CA PHE A 814 35.61 16.64 -19.22
C PHE A 814 37.02 16.30 -19.72
N ASP A 815 37.77 15.48 -18.97
CA ASP A 815 39.13 15.09 -19.33
C ASP A 815 39.25 13.66 -19.87
N THR A 816 38.17 12.86 -19.77
CA THR A 816 38.12 11.44 -20.13
C THR A 816 36.78 11.16 -20.80
N CYS A 817 36.80 11.00 -22.12
CA CYS A 817 35.63 10.64 -22.91
C CYS A 817 35.97 9.56 -23.94
N TYR A 818 34.97 8.75 -24.31
CA TYR A 818 35.07 7.66 -25.28
C TYR A 818 34.03 7.87 -26.39
N GLN A 819 34.39 7.52 -27.62
CA GLN A 819 33.51 7.68 -28.77
C GLN A 819 32.38 6.65 -28.76
N ASP A 820 31.14 7.08 -29.00
CA ASP A 820 30.03 6.16 -29.30
C ASP A 820 30.20 5.61 -30.73
N ILE A 821 30.36 4.28 -30.85
CA ILE A 821 30.55 3.58 -32.13
C ILE A 821 29.25 2.84 -32.46
N ASP A 822 28.42 3.48 -33.29
CA ASP A 822 27.28 2.90 -34.02
C ASP A 822 26.25 2.11 -33.16
N GLY A 823 25.98 2.55 -31.92
CA GLY A 823 24.90 1.98 -31.11
C GLY A 823 25.15 0.54 -30.63
N SER A 824 26.43 0.16 -30.56
CA SER A 824 26.89 -1.07 -29.88
C SER A 824 26.53 -1.01 -28.40
N GLU A 825 26.24 -2.15 -27.76
CA GLU A 825 26.05 -2.19 -26.30
C GLU A 825 27.42 -1.97 -25.62
N VAL A 826 27.65 -0.77 -25.10
CA VAL A 826 28.92 -0.37 -24.47
C VAL A 826 28.88 -0.66 -22.97
N TYR A 827 29.96 -1.24 -22.44
CA TYR A 827 30.12 -1.53 -21.02
C TYR A 827 31.18 -0.62 -20.40
N PHE A 828 30.84 0.02 -19.29
CA PHE A 828 31.80 0.77 -18.47
C PHE A 828 31.95 0.16 -17.07
N PRO A 829 33.13 0.29 -16.45
CA PRO A 829 33.37 -0.14 -15.07
C PRO A 829 32.38 0.46 -14.08
N VAL A 830 31.93 -0.33 -13.12
CA VAL A 830 31.07 0.15 -12.03
C VAL A 830 31.91 0.70 -10.88
N VAL A 831 31.36 1.62 -10.09
CA VAL A 831 32.06 2.23 -8.94
C VAL A 831 31.35 1.86 -7.64
N LYS A 832 32.10 1.44 -6.63
CA LYS A 832 31.57 1.10 -5.29
C LYS A 832 32.20 2.02 -4.26
N LEU A 833 31.39 2.86 -3.61
CA LEU A 833 31.82 3.74 -2.53
C LEU A 833 31.50 3.08 -1.17
N TYR A 834 32.48 2.95 -0.29
CA TYR A 834 32.27 2.37 1.04
C TYR A 834 32.40 3.44 2.12
N PHE A 835 31.43 3.52 3.02
CA PHE A 835 31.40 4.48 4.13
C PHE A 835 31.71 3.82 5.48
N GLY A 836 32.66 4.37 6.24
CA GLY A 836 33.09 3.90 7.56
C GLY A 836 33.84 2.56 7.59
N SER A 837 33.39 1.57 6.82
CA SER A 837 33.99 0.23 6.71
C SER A 837 33.65 -0.42 5.36
N LYS A 838 34.42 -1.44 4.98
CA LYS A 838 34.14 -2.26 3.80
C LYS A 838 33.10 -3.34 4.14
N SER A 839 31.82 -2.96 4.16
CA SER A 839 30.70 -3.87 4.42
C SER A 839 29.57 -3.69 3.40
N PRO A 840 28.72 -4.71 3.16
CA PRO A 840 27.56 -4.53 2.30
C PRO A 840 26.62 -3.43 2.79
N GLY A 841 26.44 -3.27 4.11
CA GLY A 841 25.55 -2.26 4.71
C GLY A 841 26.06 -0.82 4.61
N SER A 842 27.28 -0.61 4.14
CA SER A 842 27.90 0.72 3.98
C SER A 842 28.33 1.02 2.54
N MET A 843 27.94 0.16 1.61
CA MET A 843 28.32 0.26 0.20
C MET A 843 27.24 0.99 -0.60
N LEU A 844 27.63 2.06 -1.28
CA LEU A 844 26.86 2.71 -2.33
C LEU A 844 27.35 2.20 -3.69
N PHE A 845 26.46 1.56 -4.43
CA PHE A 845 26.73 0.99 -5.74
C PHE A 845 26.39 2.00 -6.84
N LEU A 846 27.36 2.31 -7.69
CA LEU A 846 27.21 3.18 -8.86
C LEU A 846 27.33 2.32 -10.12
N ALA A 847 26.19 2.06 -10.75
CA ALA A 847 26.14 1.47 -12.08
C ALA A 847 26.66 2.46 -13.14
N GLN A 848 26.91 1.97 -14.36
CA GLN A 848 27.60 2.73 -15.41
C GLN A 848 26.96 4.08 -15.72
N GLU A 849 25.63 4.17 -15.68
CA GLU A 849 24.85 5.40 -15.90
C GLU A 849 25.11 6.50 -14.85
N ARG A 850 25.62 6.14 -13.66
CA ARG A 850 26.05 7.08 -12.62
C ARG A 850 27.55 7.38 -12.68
N VAL A 851 28.28 6.65 -13.52
CA VAL A 851 29.75 6.73 -13.65
C VAL A 851 30.14 7.49 -14.91
N VAL A 852 29.40 7.33 -16.01
CA VAL A 852 29.62 8.02 -17.28
C VAL A 852 28.36 8.75 -17.76
N LEU A 853 28.54 9.89 -18.42
CA LEU A 853 27.48 10.69 -19.04
C LEU A 853 27.60 10.63 -20.56
N LEU A 854 26.48 10.46 -21.26
CA LEU A 854 26.44 10.60 -22.72
C LEU A 854 26.23 12.08 -23.09
N ILE A 855 27.22 12.70 -23.72
CA ILE A 855 27.21 14.10 -24.13
C ILE A 855 27.50 14.16 -25.64
N GLY A 856 26.48 14.50 -26.43
CA GLY A 856 26.54 14.34 -27.88
C GLY A 856 26.74 12.87 -28.22
N ASP A 857 27.79 12.56 -28.96
CA ASP A 857 28.16 11.20 -29.38
C ASP A 857 29.37 10.65 -28.56
N GLN A 858 29.55 11.13 -27.33
CA GLN A 858 30.68 10.76 -26.46
C GLN A 858 30.23 10.36 -25.05
N TYR A 859 30.76 9.25 -24.53
CA TYR A 859 30.60 8.84 -23.14
C TYR A 859 31.74 9.42 -22.28
N CYS A 860 31.44 10.34 -21.37
CA CYS A 860 32.41 11.06 -20.56
C CYS A 860 32.35 10.66 -19.09
N LEU A 861 33.51 10.50 -18.45
CA LEU A 861 33.61 10.17 -17.02
C LEU A 861 32.97 11.26 -16.16
N ALA A 862 31.94 10.91 -15.39
CA ALA A 862 31.13 11.82 -14.58
C ALA A 862 31.78 12.16 -13.22
N PHE A 863 33.11 12.32 -13.21
CA PHE A 863 33.92 12.70 -12.06
C PHE A 863 34.99 13.68 -12.52
N LYS A 864 35.34 14.64 -11.67
CA LYS A 864 36.39 15.61 -12.00
C LYS A 864 37.32 15.92 -10.84
N GLY A 865 38.53 16.36 -11.18
CA GLY A 865 39.48 16.93 -10.24
C GLY A 865 39.27 18.42 -10.07
N TRP A 866 39.66 18.96 -8.92
CA TRP A 866 39.72 20.40 -8.68
C TRP A 866 40.75 20.79 -7.62
N ASP A 867 41.10 22.08 -7.59
CA ASP A 867 42.12 22.66 -6.71
C ASP A 867 41.61 22.93 -5.28
N LYS A 868 40.94 21.94 -4.68
CA LYS A 868 40.47 21.98 -3.28
C LYS A 868 40.82 20.67 -2.58
N GLU A 869 41.13 20.77 -1.29
CA GLU A 869 41.42 19.61 -0.43
C GLU A 869 40.16 18.82 -0.01
N LEU A 870 38.98 19.18 -0.54
CA LEU A 870 37.70 18.60 -0.16
C LEU A 870 37.04 17.87 -1.34
N THR A 871 36.17 16.93 -1.03
CA THR A 871 35.37 16.19 -2.02
C THR A 871 33.92 16.63 -1.98
N LEU A 872 33.33 16.85 -3.15
CA LEU A 872 31.88 17.02 -3.29
C LEU A 872 31.32 15.76 -3.94
N LEU A 873 30.43 15.05 -3.24
CA LEU A 873 29.62 13.97 -3.80
C LEU A 873 28.39 14.60 -4.45
N GLY A 874 28.37 14.62 -5.78
CA GLY A 874 27.39 15.33 -6.59
C GLY A 874 26.08 14.56 -6.83
N SER A 875 25.08 15.25 -7.39
CA SER A 875 23.75 14.71 -7.63
C SER A 875 23.74 13.55 -8.63
N ASN A 876 24.58 13.56 -9.67
CA ASN A 876 24.66 12.52 -10.70
C ASN A 876 24.93 11.14 -10.10
N GLN A 877 25.90 11.05 -9.18
CA GLN A 877 26.23 9.80 -8.49
C GLN A 877 25.14 9.34 -7.51
N LEU A 878 24.18 10.21 -7.19
CA LEU A 878 23.11 9.94 -6.24
C LEU A 878 21.73 9.87 -6.93
N GLN A 879 21.67 9.94 -8.26
CA GLN A 879 20.41 9.79 -9.01
C GLN A 879 19.78 8.43 -8.76
N ALA A 880 18.45 8.40 -8.71
CA ALA A 880 17.60 7.28 -8.34
C ALA A 880 17.89 6.69 -6.93
N VAL A 881 18.60 7.42 -6.07
CA VAL A 881 18.84 7.05 -4.68
C VAL A 881 17.95 7.87 -3.75
N GLY A 882 17.26 7.18 -2.84
CA GLY A 882 16.57 7.78 -1.71
C GLY A 882 17.58 8.21 -0.65
N LEU A 883 17.71 9.52 -0.42
CA LEU A 883 18.62 10.08 0.58
C LEU A 883 17.84 10.53 1.81
N THR A 884 18.14 9.95 2.98
CA THR A 884 17.61 10.43 4.26
C THR A 884 18.72 11.01 5.11
N PHE A 885 18.64 12.30 5.39
CA PHE A 885 19.52 13.01 6.30
C PHE A 885 18.86 13.06 7.67
N ASP A 886 19.39 12.30 8.64
CA ASP A 886 19.02 12.39 10.04
C ASP A 886 20.15 13.06 10.82
N THR A 887 19.96 14.35 11.08
CA THR A 887 20.93 15.17 11.81
C THR A 887 20.87 14.95 13.32
N SER A 888 19.78 14.41 13.85
CA SER A 888 19.68 14.00 15.26
C SER A 888 20.58 12.80 15.54
N GLU A 889 20.54 11.81 14.65
CA GLU A 889 21.31 10.56 14.79
C GLU A 889 22.68 10.64 14.10
N ASN A 890 22.97 11.73 13.39
CA ASN A 890 24.16 11.89 12.55
C ASN A 890 24.33 10.73 11.56
N THR A 891 23.23 10.38 10.88
CA THR A 891 23.20 9.32 9.88
C THR A 891 22.71 9.87 8.55
N LEU A 892 23.34 9.36 7.48
CA LEU A 892 22.85 9.47 6.12
C LEU A 892 22.53 8.07 5.65
N THR A 893 21.30 7.84 5.21
CA THR A 893 20.95 6.56 4.59
C THR A 893 20.79 6.70 3.08
N PHE A 894 21.22 5.66 2.38
CA PHE A 894 21.05 5.50 0.94
C PHE A 894 20.12 4.32 0.72
N ASP A 895 19.04 4.56 -0.02
CA ASP A 895 18.13 3.53 -0.48
C ASP A 895 18.22 3.46 -2.00
N LEU A 896 18.82 2.38 -2.50
CA LEU A 896 19.01 2.16 -3.93
C LEU A 896 17.66 1.80 -4.55
N ASP A 897 17.32 2.45 -5.67
CA ASP A 897 16.08 2.21 -6.42
C ASP A 897 14.79 2.63 -5.67
N ALA A 898 14.93 3.43 -4.61
CA ALA A 898 13.79 4.02 -3.89
C ALA A 898 13.00 5.04 -4.73
N CYS A 899 13.53 5.38 -5.90
CA CYS A 899 13.08 6.44 -6.79
C CYS A 899 12.40 5.96 -8.06
N ASP A 900 12.49 4.66 -8.36
CA ASP A 900 12.03 4.06 -9.61
C ASP A 900 10.86 3.07 -9.40
#